data_AF-A0A0D2MT35-F1
#
_entry.id   AF-A0A0D2MT35-F1
#
_cell.length_a   1.000
_cell.length_b   1.000
_cell.length_c   1.000
_cell.angle_alpha   90.00
_cell.angle_beta   90.00
_cell.angle_gamma   90.00
#
_symmetry.space_group_name_H-M   'P 1'
#
loop_
_entity.id
_entity.type
_entity.pdbx_description
1 polymer ?
#
loop_
_entity_poly.entity_id
_entity_poly.type
_entity_poly.pdbx_seq_one_letter_code
_entity_poly.pdbx_strand_id
1 'polypeptide(L)'
;MGYSPKSRVNDLLGGVTTRPQRKGRSRRLGLVMLWLAAAVAITGVYHFETVYRVTGKAGTWKPHGGSGSSSAAVSDLSSMAERGARGSADAADGSGNRAIDLAEIVGEQADAGSITEEEPTFEAVDVASTEEAAVPEPAAAAVGRRLPPIPPRALMLASHSRLLWYDPVTDESVVIHEGEGVHYGMFPGAGSPATSVWTAVRPHNWRPTTSQEYLVEFDLQTGAELRRMQTPSRFTHDVVRSGDRVYVCDTGNGQILEYHFPSMTLLRKMALFTLKDHANTLAPFQANETLVVLHNLGSSDIVRVDTTKEPAEIIGRVQGVGKKAHGLVKWHGAYILLDSDNGALSTVRLGAGGAKVTRLWKAPEPNRFLKGLTVVDDVAYFGISEWAPRDARDDPRTNCQLAAFDLLANKLLWRREVPTAGLLNIVGAPHLAEDSTYRAAYTPKRAKSYRTDKSDAVVAAALESQEAMGYSPKVGGYWSNGMPFLDVAVKATPTPWTGGLQVPLMHLDVSEAKEFLTSMPPEVWTHEYQATHSAAMGGRDTNMNAFKPGVQGITLLFSAGSGEGPVFEFPLYKKFAAVLEPLIEEMIGAPDMANIIRLQLALMKPKVSDIRIHVDTGGYATYAHRLHIPLMTNPGVNFDLCPFKDEAKTQQVCYKVPTGEGFAFELNNKVPHRVANTGDEERVHLVVDIAEVPRTRITLEPGTICSYDVNKGLFCGEHGPDSIPASVPSIIPPAAAAAAAAAAAARSSAAQAPVSGGQQARQLAPALAVSRAAAAPAARDGAAGPQRPAIEQDDPRLVPGAVRSGRAIGAAAPTASLGANEAAMRARAQLLRQQLLEAQLARVAGEQRVG
;
A
#
# COMPACT_ATOMS: atom_id res chain seq x y z
N MET A 1 68.33 -33.29 26.53
CA MET A 1 69.41 -33.04 25.54
C MET A 1 68.78 -32.21 24.42
N GLY A 2 69.16 -30.98 24.08
CA GLY A 2 70.27 -30.15 24.56
C GLY A 2 71.39 -30.03 23.52
N TYR A 3 71.33 -29.03 22.63
CA TYR A 3 72.41 -28.07 22.28
C TYR A 3 71.99 -27.11 21.14
N SER A 4 72.57 -25.91 21.15
CA SER A 4 72.56 -24.84 20.11
C SER A 4 74.04 -24.69 19.61
N PRO A 5 74.60 -23.63 18.95
CA PRO A 5 74.05 -22.38 18.36
C PRO A 5 74.76 -21.81 17.07
N LYS A 6 74.42 -20.54 16.69
CA LYS A 6 75.20 -19.50 15.92
C LYS A 6 75.43 -19.70 14.39
N SER A 7 75.19 -18.70 13.51
CA SER A 7 75.91 -17.40 13.40
C SER A 7 75.21 -16.48 12.34
N ARG A 8 75.05 -15.16 12.57
CA ARG A 8 75.81 -13.96 12.06
C ARG A 8 75.84 -13.76 10.52
N VAL A 9 75.93 -12.56 9.92
CA VAL A 9 75.77 -11.11 10.25
C VAL A 9 75.79 -10.35 8.90
N ASN A 10 75.07 -9.24 8.73
CA ASN A 10 75.61 -8.02 8.10
C ASN A 10 74.63 -6.84 8.21
N ASP A 11 75.09 -5.77 8.86
CA ASP A 11 74.48 -4.43 8.81
C ASP A 11 74.86 -3.71 7.50
N LEU A 12 74.10 -2.68 7.13
CA LEU A 12 74.72 -1.40 6.74
C LEU A 12 73.76 -0.21 6.96
N LEU A 13 74.35 0.89 7.42
CA LEU A 13 73.71 2.08 7.98
C LEU A 13 73.28 3.10 6.92
N GLY A 14 72.36 4.01 7.27
CA GLY A 14 72.09 5.20 6.44
C GLY A 14 70.90 6.05 6.86
N GLY A 15 70.95 6.69 8.04
CA GLY A 15 69.94 7.67 8.46
C GLY A 15 70.47 9.10 8.46
N VAL A 16 69.73 10.06 7.91
CA VAL A 16 69.89 11.51 8.17
C VAL A 16 68.51 12.18 8.25
N THR A 17 68.39 13.12 9.19
CA THR A 17 67.19 13.92 9.51
C THR A 17 67.07 15.18 8.64
N THR A 18 65.86 15.74 8.50
CA THR A 18 65.55 17.16 8.80
C THR A 18 64.08 17.53 8.55
N ARG A 19 63.53 18.40 9.41
CA ARG A 19 62.32 19.20 9.14
C ARG A 19 62.69 20.42 8.29
N PRO A 20 61.71 21.09 7.66
CA PRO A 20 61.39 22.43 8.18
C PRO A 20 59.89 22.75 8.29
N GLN A 21 59.58 23.69 9.20
CA GLN A 21 58.30 24.40 9.22
C GLN A 21 58.20 25.38 8.03
N ARG A 22 56.98 25.74 7.62
CA ARG A 22 56.69 27.13 7.22
C ARG A 22 55.30 27.60 7.61
N LYS A 23 55.22 28.85 8.07
CA LYS A 23 54.00 29.57 8.44
C LYS A 23 53.41 30.26 7.21
N GLY A 24 52.09 30.45 7.18
CA GLY A 24 51.42 31.39 6.27
C GLY A 24 50.18 31.97 6.95
N ARG A 25 50.17 33.28 7.25
CA ARG A 25 49.04 33.96 7.91
C ARG A 25 48.99 35.45 7.52
N SER A 26 48.07 35.84 6.65
CA SER A 26 47.58 37.22 6.45
C SER A 26 46.18 37.14 5.85
N ARG A 27 45.12 37.57 6.54
CA ARG A 27 44.65 38.97 6.64
C ARG A 27 44.46 39.65 5.27
N ARG A 28 43.19 39.74 4.84
CA ARG A 28 42.54 41.01 4.47
C ARG A 28 41.07 40.98 4.92
N LEU A 29 40.54 42.16 5.21
CA LEU A 29 39.25 42.40 5.85
C LEU A 29 38.51 43.48 5.05
N GLY A 30 37.21 43.29 4.81
CA GLY A 30 36.26 44.35 4.44
C GLY A 30 36.13 44.70 2.95
N LEU A 31 34.92 44.56 2.41
CA LEU A 31 34.07 45.71 2.03
C LEU A 31 32.61 45.25 1.81
N VAL A 32 31.64 46.05 2.31
CA VAL A 32 30.24 46.24 1.80
C VAL A 32 29.36 44.97 1.65
N MET A 33 28.25 44.75 2.37
CA MET A 33 27.38 45.64 3.17
C MET A 33 26.56 46.68 2.35
N LEU A 34 25.91 46.24 1.27
CA LEU A 34 24.75 46.87 0.62
C LEU A 34 23.85 45.77 0.01
N TRP A 35 22.55 46.05 -0.18
CA TRP A 35 21.48 45.20 -0.81
C TRP A 35 20.40 44.51 0.04
N LEU A 36 20.18 44.89 1.31
CA LEU A 36 19.04 44.35 2.09
C LEU A 36 18.31 45.40 2.95
N ALA A 37 18.08 46.60 2.40
CA ALA A 37 17.41 47.71 3.10
C ALA A 37 16.50 48.59 2.22
N ALA A 38 15.97 48.08 1.09
CA ALA A 38 15.19 48.90 0.15
C ALA A 38 14.07 48.11 -0.58
N ALA A 39 13.10 47.54 0.16
CA ALA A 39 11.88 46.96 -0.43
C ALA A 39 10.68 46.86 0.56
N VAL A 40 10.59 47.73 1.58
CA VAL A 40 9.45 47.77 2.55
C VAL A 40 8.71 49.12 2.48
N ALA A 41 8.89 49.87 1.39
CA ALA A 41 8.19 51.13 1.15
C ALA A 41 7.94 51.33 -0.35
N ILE A 42 6.88 50.67 -0.86
CA ILE A 42 5.93 51.13 -1.90
C ILE A 42 4.68 50.26 -1.70
N THR A 43 3.95 50.55 -0.62
CA THR A 43 2.57 50.09 -0.42
C THR A 43 1.73 51.34 -0.28
N GLY A 44 1.21 51.85 -1.39
CA GLY A 44 0.52 53.13 -1.39
C GLY A 44 -0.03 53.53 -2.75
N VAL A 45 -1.36 53.57 -2.82
CA VAL A 45 -2.16 54.27 -3.84
C VAL A 45 -2.01 53.77 -5.28
N TYR A 46 -2.93 52.89 -5.69
CA TYR A 46 -3.76 53.20 -6.86
C TYR A 46 -5.21 52.83 -6.58
N HIS A 47 -6.05 53.86 -6.60
CA HIS A 47 -7.50 53.78 -6.51
C HIS A 47 -8.02 54.09 -7.91
N PHE A 48 -8.87 53.23 -8.49
CA PHE A 48 -9.58 53.56 -9.72
C PHE A 48 -10.99 53.00 -9.66
N GLU A 49 -11.97 53.89 -9.69
CA GLU A 49 -13.34 53.55 -10.05
C GLU A 49 -13.37 53.18 -11.53
N THR A 50 -14.11 52.13 -11.90
CA THR A 50 -14.76 52.11 -13.21
C THR A 50 -16.19 51.62 -13.06
N VAL A 51 -17.13 52.54 -13.26
CA VAL A 51 -18.57 52.27 -13.35
C VAL A 51 -18.88 51.54 -14.64
N TYR A 52 -19.66 50.46 -14.58
CA TYR A 52 -20.56 50.11 -15.67
C TYR A 52 -21.95 49.70 -15.16
N ARG A 53 -22.95 50.50 -15.51
CA ARG A 53 -24.36 50.12 -15.45
C ARG A 53 -24.68 49.24 -16.65
N VAL A 54 -25.29 48.08 -16.44
CA VAL A 54 -26.23 47.49 -17.42
C VAL A 54 -27.52 47.14 -16.70
N THR A 55 -28.64 47.45 -17.35
CA THR A 55 -29.98 47.54 -16.77
C THR A 55 -30.88 46.38 -17.17
N GLY A 56 -31.75 45.96 -16.24
CA GLY A 56 -32.96 45.19 -16.52
C GLY A 56 -32.81 43.66 -16.34
N LYS A 57 -33.82 42.94 -15.87
CA LYS A 57 -35.14 43.32 -15.31
C LYS A 57 -35.48 42.38 -14.16
N ALA A 58 -36.04 42.92 -13.06
CA ALA A 58 -36.59 42.10 -12.00
C ALA A 58 -37.94 41.50 -12.43
N GLY A 59 -38.09 40.18 -12.34
CA GLY A 59 -39.35 39.47 -12.48
C GLY A 59 -39.81 38.95 -11.12
N THR A 60 -40.71 39.66 -10.46
CA THR A 60 -41.32 39.23 -9.19
C THR A 60 -42.36 38.14 -9.43
N TRP A 61 -42.24 36.99 -8.77
CA TRP A 61 -43.34 36.01 -8.71
C TRP A 61 -43.45 35.31 -7.35
N LYS A 62 -44.63 35.46 -6.74
CA LYS A 62 -45.16 34.87 -5.50
C LYS A 62 -46.67 35.19 -5.47
N PRO A 63 -47.52 34.48 -4.72
CA PRO A 63 -47.54 33.02 -4.55
C PRO A 63 -48.99 32.45 -4.53
N HIS A 64 -49.17 31.18 -4.91
CA HIS A 64 -50.30 30.35 -4.44
C HIS A 64 -49.73 28.97 -4.02
N GLY A 65 -50.21 28.29 -2.98
CA GLY A 65 -51.28 28.67 -2.04
C GLY A 65 -52.08 27.46 -1.58
N GLY A 66 -51.72 26.87 -0.42
CA GLY A 66 -52.44 25.73 0.20
C GLY A 66 -52.05 24.33 -0.31
N SER A 67 -52.31 23.24 0.43
CA SER A 67 -52.71 23.12 1.85
C SER A 67 -52.71 21.65 2.29
N GLY A 68 -52.44 21.37 3.58
CA GLY A 68 -52.63 20.08 4.27
C GLY A 68 -51.59 18.99 3.92
N SER A 69 -50.92 18.31 4.86
CA SER A 69 -51.38 17.54 6.03
C SER A 69 -52.36 16.42 5.63
N SER A 70 -52.11 15.14 5.88
CA SER A 70 -51.61 14.56 7.13
C SER A 70 -51.09 13.12 6.97
N SER A 71 -50.36 12.66 7.98
CA SER A 71 -50.01 11.26 8.24
C SER A 71 -51.23 10.38 8.53
N ALA A 72 -51.17 9.10 8.11
CA ALA A 72 -51.42 7.97 9.01
C ALA A 72 -50.92 6.66 8.37
N ALA A 73 -50.48 5.72 9.21
CA ALA A 73 -50.07 4.38 8.80
C ALA A 73 -51.30 3.45 8.66
N VAL A 74 -51.17 2.40 7.84
CA VAL A 74 -51.94 1.16 8.00
C VAL A 74 -50.95 -0.01 7.94
N SER A 75 -51.07 -0.87 8.95
CA SER A 75 -50.30 -2.11 9.16
C SER A 75 -50.84 -3.26 8.31
N ASP A 76 -50.03 -4.33 8.23
CA ASP A 76 -50.39 -5.73 8.00
C ASP A 76 -51.81 -6.10 7.53
N LEU A 77 -51.86 -6.92 6.46
CA LEU A 77 -52.34 -8.29 6.62
C LEU A 77 -51.81 -9.21 5.51
N SER A 78 -51.45 -10.43 5.90
CA SER A 78 -50.92 -11.50 5.03
C SER A 78 -52.03 -12.39 4.45
N SER A 79 -51.64 -13.26 3.50
CA SER A 79 -52.41 -14.35 2.84
C SER A 79 -53.25 -13.92 1.62
N MET A 80 -53.29 -14.65 0.50
CA MET A 80 -53.32 -16.11 0.32
C MET A 80 -52.46 -16.62 -0.86
N ALA A 81 -52.37 -17.95 -0.95
CA ALA A 81 -51.48 -18.67 -1.86
C ALA A 81 -52.14 -19.16 -3.17
N GLU A 82 -51.28 -19.46 -4.16
CA GLU A 82 -51.39 -20.57 -5.13
C GLU A 82 -52.74 -20.90 -5.79
N ARG A 83 -52.85 -20.60 -7.10
CA ARG A 83 -52.85 -21.60 -8.19
C ARG A 83 -53.12 -20.97 -9.57
N GLY A 84 -52.72 -21.67 -10.64
CA GLY A 84 -53.23 -21.44 -12.00
C GLY A 84 -52.13 -21.40 -13.06
N ALA A 85 -51.96 -22.50 -13.79
CA ALA A 85 -51.05 -22.59 -14.94
C ALA A 85 -51.82 -23.00 -16.21
N ARG A 86 -51.25 -22.63 -17.37
CA ARG A 86 -51.53 -23.12 -18.76
C ARG A 86 -52.75 -22.52 -19.49
N GLY A 87 -52.60 -22.45 -20.82
CA GLY A 87 -53.60 -22.01 -21.83
C GLY A 87 -53.06 -20.83 -22.65
N SER A 88 -52.43 -21.03 -23.82
CA SER A 88 -53.07 -21.30 -25.14
C SER A 88 -53.91 -20.10 -25.60
N ALA A 89 -53.39 -19.17 -26.43
CA ALA A 89 -53.15 -19.26 -27.88
C ALA A 89 -54.37 -18.82 -28.73
N ASP A 90 -54.05 -18.09 -29.79
CA ASP A 90 -54.85 -17.71 -30.98
C ASP A 90 -56.08 -16.79 -30.85
N ALA A 91 -55.97 -15.61 -31.49
CA ALA A 91 -56.73 -15.24 -32.71
C ALA A 91 -57.28 -13.79 -32.76
N ALA A 92 -57.29 -13.27 -34.00
CA ALA A 92 -58.15 -12.22 -34.55
C ALA A 92 -58.00 -10.75 -34.08
N ASP A 93 -57.39 -9.96 -34.99
CA ASP A 93 -58.02 -8.89 -35.77
C ASP A 93 -58.81 -7.76 -35.06
N GLY A 94 -58.52 -6.52 -35.46
CA GLY A 94 -58.99 -5.30 -34.78
C GLY A 94 -58.54 -4.02 -35.49
N SER A 95 -58.99 -3.84 -36.73
CA SER A 95 -58.81 -2.60 -37.51
C SER A 95 -59.25 -1.33 -36.76
N GLY A 96 -58.51 -0.22 -36.94
CA GLY A 96 -58.76 1.01 -36.18
C GLY A 96 -58.09 2.27 -36.74
N ASN A 97 -58.30 2.57 -38.03
CA ASN A 97 -57.84 3.82 -38.65
C ASN A 97 -58.39 5.07 -37.93
N ARG A 98 -57.52 6.03 -37.63
CA ARG A 98 -57.89 7.46 -37.52
C ARG A 98 -56.72 8.36 -37.91
N ALA A 99 -56.64 8.65 -39.22
CA ALA A 99 -56.00 9.88 -39.67
C ALA A 99 -56.90 11.06 -39.32
N ILE A 100 -56.31 12.18 -38.89
CA ILE A 100 -56.95 13.49 -38.93
C ILE A 100 -56.01 14.42 -39.68
N ASP A 101 -56.54 14.96 -40.76
CA ASP A 101 -55.92 15.91 -41.66
C ASP A 101 -55.96 17.32 -41.07
N LEU A 102 -55.02 18.20 -41.45
CA LEU A 102 -55.07 19.66 -41.27
C LEU A 102 -53.84 20.35 -41.90
N ALA A 103 -53.87 20.50 -43.23
CA ALA A 103 -53.54 21.80 -43.82
C ALA A 103 -54.68 22.80 -43.44
N GLU A 104 -54.56 24.13 -43.45
CA GLU A 104 -53.84 25.01 -44.36
C GLU A 104 -53.96 26.46 -43.82
N ILE A 105 -52.91 27.28 -43.82
CA ILE A 105 -53.03 28.76 -43.89
C ILE A 105 -51.89 29.32 -44.79
N VAL A 106 -52.31 29.91 -45.91
CA VAL A 106 -51.57 30.73 -46.89
C VAL A 106 -51.35 32.16 -46.32
N GLY A 107 -50.42 33.04 -46.71
CA GLY A 107 -49.35 33.13 -47.74
C GLY A 107 -48.34 34.21 -47.28
N GLU A 108 -47.34 34.70 -48.02
CA GLU A 108 -47.35 35.30 -49.37
C GLU A 108 -46.00 35.15 -50.10
N GLN A 109 -46.02 35.36 -51.43
CA GLN A 109 -44.86 35.54 -52.33
C GLN A 109 -44.34 37.00 -52.22
N ALA A 110 -43.25 37.49 -52.82
CA ALA A 110 -42.33 37.04 -53.87
C ALA A 110 -40.88 37.47 -53.49
N ASP A 111 -39.78 37.33 -54.25
CA ASP A 111 -39.63 37.47 -55.71
C ASP A 111 -38.38 36.74 -56.24
N ALA A 112 -38.29 36.55 -57.55
CA ALA A 112 -37.21 35.81 -58.20
C ALA A 112 -36.14 36.72 -58.83
N GLY A 113 -34.88 36.31 -58.77
CA GLY A 113 -33.77 37.01 -59.42
C GLY A 113 -32.55 36.11 -59.62
N SER A 114 -32.46 35.43 -60.76
CA SER A 114 -31.21 34.86 -61.27
C SER A 114 -30.36 35.96 -61.94
N ILE A 115 -29.03 35.75 -62.03
CA ILE A 115 -28.20 35.97 -63.25
C ILE A 115 -26.69 35.80 -62.94
N THR A 116 -26.07 34.90 -63.73
CA THR A 116 -24.66 34.75 -64.18
C THR A 116 -23.46 34.66 -63.25
N GLU A 117 -22.59 33.72 -63.65
CA GLU A 117 -21.15 33.61 -63.41
C GLU A 117 -20.39 34.83 -63.97
N GLU A 118 -19.33 35.28 -63.30
CA GLU A 118 -18.09 35.79 -63.93
C GLU A 118 -16.88 35.44 -63.04
N GLU A 119 -15.87 34.78 -63.62
CA GLU A 119 -14.51 34.79 -63.06
C GLU A 119 -13.82 36.14 -63.34
N PRO A 120 -12.85 36.53 -62.51
CA PRO A 120 -11.67 37.16 -63.09
C PRO A 120 -10.35 36.49 -62.67
N THR A 121 -9.53 36.28 -63.69
CA THR A 121 -8.19 35.68 -63.67
C THR A 121 -7.09 36.60 -63.14
N PHE A 122 -6.16 36.00 -62.39
CA PHE A 122 -4.73 36.34 -62.26
C PHE A 122 -4.29 37.77 -61.90
N GLU A 123 -3.53 37.88 -60.80
CA GLU A 123 -2.17 38.41 -60.88
C GLU A 123 -1.27 37.72 -59.83
N ALA A 124 -0.04 37.36 -60.23
CA ALA A 124 0.96 36.75 -59.36
C ALA A 124 2.07 37.75 -59.09
N VAL A 125 2.41 37.97 -57.81
CA VAL A 125 3.51 38.85 -57.38
C VAL A 125 4.32 38.15 -56.28
N ASP A 126 5.61 38.50 -56.24
CA ASP A 126 6.71 37.66 -55.77
C ASP A 126 6.77 37.25 -54.29
N VAL A 127 7.51 36.14 -54.11
CA VAL A 127 7.98 35.61 -52.84
C VAL A 127 8.95 36.58 -52.17
N ALA A 128 8.57 37.09 -50.99
CA ALA A 128 9.49 37.76 -50.07
C ALA A 128 9.47 37.06 -48.70
N SER A 129 10.65 36.66 -48.22
CA SER A 129 10.86 35.93 -46.97
C SER A 129 10.44 36.72 -45.73
N THR A 130 9.56 36.14 -44.91
CA THR A 130 9.36 36.58 -43.52
C THR A 130 9.50 35.41 -42.57
N GLU A 131 10.51 35.55 -41.71
CA GLU A 131 10.88 34.78 -40.52
C GLU A 131 9.95 33.63 -40.08
N GLU A 132 10.51 32.43 -40.16
CA GLU A 132 9.99 31.20 -39.55
C GLU A 132 9.90 31.39 -38.03
N ALA A 133 8.69 31.68 -37.53
CA ALA A 133 8.43 31.86 -36.11
C ALA A 133 8.71 30.55 -35.36
N ALA A 134 9.81 30.54 -34.58
CA ALA A 134 10.28 29.37 -33.87
C ALA A 134 9.18 28.71 -33.04
N VAL A 135 8.89 27.44 -33.34
CA VAL A 135 8.11 26.57 -32.47
C VAL A 135 8.80 26.55 -31.11
N PRO A 136 8.12 26.87 -29.99
CA PRO A 136 8.76 26.83 -28.69
C PRO A 136 9.24 25.40 -28.40
N GLU A 137 10.51 25.27 -28.00
CA GLU A 137 11.06 23.97 -27.61
C GLU A 137 10.18 23.30 -26.55
N PRO A 138 9.94 21.97 -26.64
CA PRO A 138 9.27 21.26 -25.56
C PRO A 138 10.08 21.43 -24.27
N ALA A 139 9.40 21.84 -23.20
CA ALA A 139 10.03 22.16 -21.92
C ALA A 139 10.99 21.04 -21.49
N ALA A 140 12.23 21.42 -21.15
CA ALA A 140 13.33 20.50 -20.93
C ALA A 140 12.94 19.30 -20.06
N ALA A 141 13.13 18.09 -20.62
CA ALA A 141 12.67 16.85 -20.02
C ALA A 141 13.13 16.73 -18.55
N ALA A 142 12.16 16.67 -17.63
CA ALA A 142 12.43 16.48 -16.22
C ALA A 142 13.22 15.18 -16.02
N VAL A 143 14.37 15.27 -15.34
CA VAL A 143 15.25 14.14 -15.06
C VAL A 143 14.42 13.01 -14.45
N GLY A 144 14.40 11.85 -15.13
CA GLY A 144 13.35 10.85 -15.01
C GLY A 144 13.00 10.43 -13.58
N ARG A 145 11.92 11.01 -13.04
CA ARG A 145 11.34 10.60 -11.76
C ARG A 145 10.65 9.26 -11.94
N ARG A 146 11.35 8.18 -11.62
CA ARG A 146 10.74 6.85 -11.53
C ARG A 146 9.79 6.85 -10.32
N LEU A 147 8.50 6.64 -10.58
CA LEU A 147 7.46 6.40 -9.59
C LEU A 147 7.69 5.02 -8.92
N PRO A 148 7.21 4.82 -7.68
CA PRO A 148 7.27 3.51 -7.04
C PRO A 148 6.48 2.45 -7.84
N PRO A 149 6.78 1.15 -7.68
CA PRO A 149 5.96 0.08 -8.23
C PRO A 149 4.50 0.25 -7.82
N ILE A 150 3.58 0.10 -8.77
CA ILE A 150 2.14 0.28 -8.53
C ILE A 150 1.64 -0.83 -7.57
N PRO A 151 1.12 -0.50 -6.38
CA PRO A 151 0.55 -1.50 -5.48
C PRO A 151 -0.60 -2.27 -6.14
N PRO A 152 -0.77 -3.59 -5.89
CA PRO A 152 -1.81 -4.38 -6.54
C PRO A 152 -3.23 -3.80 -6.40
N ARG A 153 -3.52 -3.16 -5.25
CA ARG A 153 -4.81 -2.53 -4.93
C ARG A 153 -4.85 -1.01 -5.16
N ALA A 154 -3.85 -0.43 -5.79
CA ALA A 154 -3.82 1.00 -6.07
C ALA A 154 -5.04 1.44 -6.89
N LEU A 155 -5.47 2.67 -6.69
CA LEU A 155 -6.59 3.30 -7.39
C LEU A 155 -6.06 4.50 -8.16
N MET A 156 -6.42 4.59 -9.42
CA MET A 156 -6.18 5.76 -10.25
C MET A 156 -7.32 6.75 -10.04
N LEU A 157 -6.98 7.98 -9.67
CA LEU A 157 -7.93 9.06 -9.40
C LEU A 157 -7.72 10.19 -10.40
N ALA A 158 -8.79 10.59 -11.08
CA ALA A 158 -8.81 11.75 -11.98
C ALA A 158 -9.67 12.86 -11.36
N SER A 159 -9.11 14.05 -11.16
CA SER A 159 -9.76 15.19 -10.51
C SER A 159 -9.86 16.42 -11.43
N HIS A 160 -10.21 17.58 -10.85
CA HIS A 160 -10.20 18.87 -11.54
C HIS A 160 -8.83 19.45 -11.84
N SER A 161 -7.76 18.89 -11.27
CA SER A 161 -6.39 19.40 -11.47
C SER A 161 -5.32 18.30 -11.50
N ARG A 162 -5.65 17.03 -11.23
CA ARG A 162 -4.67 15.95 -11.05
C ARG A 162 -5.11 14.61 -11.66
N LEU A 163 -4.11 13.87 -12.13
CA LEU A 163 -4.15 12.41 -12.25
C LEU A 163 -3.17 11.86 -11.19
N LEU A 164 -3.65 10.97 -10.30
CA LEU A 164 -2.81 10.41 -9.23
C LEU A 164 -3.13 8.95 -8.94
N TRP A 165 -2.11 8.20 -8.52
CA TRP A 165 -2.28 6.94 -7.80
C TRP A 165 -2.61 7.21 -6.32
N TYR A 166 -3.42 6.34 -5.74
CA TYR A 166 -3.69 6.27 -4.31
C TYR A 166 -3.72 4.80 -3.86
N ASP A 167 -3.01 4.45 -2.79
CA ASP A 167 -3.01 3.09 -2.23
C ASP A 167 -3.95 3.00 -1.01
N PRO A 168 -5.06 2.24 -1.09
CA PRO A 168 -5.98 2.07 0.03
C PRO A 168 -5.38 1.34 1.24
N VAL A 169 -4.26 0.63 1.08
CA VAL A 169 -3.58 -0.11 2.15
C VAL A 169 -2.67 0.82 2.96
N THR A 170 -1.73 1.50 2.30
CA THR A 170 -0.74 2.38 2.94
C THR A 170 -1.23 3.81 3.18
N ASP A 171 -2.32 4.22 2.54
CA ASP A 171 -2.84 5.60 2.50
C ASP A 171 -1.94 6.61 1.75
N GLU A 172 -0.93 6.10 1.03
CA GLU A 172 -0.04 6.92 0.21
C GLU A 172 -0.69 7.35 -1.12
N SER A 173 -0.20 8.46 -1.67
CA SER A 173 -0.63 8.97 -2.98
C SER A 173 0.53 9.52 -3.79
N VAL A 174 0.47 9.31 -5.10
CA VAL A 174 1.53 9.67 -6.05
C VAL A 174 0.91 10.39 -7.24
N VAL A 175 1.14 11.69 -7.34
CA VAL A 175 0.70 12.51 -8.47
C VAL A 175 1.50 12.13 -9.72
N ILE A 176 0.77 11.82 -10.80
CA ILE A 176 1.27 11.45 -12.12
C ILE A 176 1.30 12.70 -13.01
N HIS A 177 0.19 13.45 -13.02
CA HIS A 177 0.04 14.70 -13.75
C HIS A 177 -0.70 15.73 -12.88
N GLU A 178 -0.34 17.01 -13.01
CA GLU A 178 -1.00 18.13 -12.34
C GLU A 178 -1.07 19.36 -13.25
N GLY A 179 -2.26 19.96 -13.37
CA GLY A 179 -2.52 21.14 -14.21
C GLY A 179 -3.35 20.83 -15.46
N GLU A 180 -3.32 21.76 -16.42
CA GLU A 180 -4.02 21.75 -17.73
C GLU A 180 -5.56 21.63 -17.71
N GLY A 181 -6.16 21.48 -16.54
CA GLY A 181 -7.60 21.45 -16.34
C GLY A 181 -8.08 20.10 -15.84
N VAL A 182 -9.25 19.71 -16.31
CA VAL A 182 -10.08 18.69 -15.67
C VAL A 182 -9.88 17.34 -16.34
N HIS A 183 -9.42 16.36 -15.56
CA HIS A 183 -9.30 14.97 -16.00
C HIS A 183 -10.65 14.23 -15.91
N TYR A 184 -11.02 13.51 -16.97
CA TYR A 184 -12.23 12.68 -17.09
C TYR A 184 -11.98 11.45 -17.95
N GLY A 185 -12.71 10.36 -17.67
CA GLY A 185 -12.46 9.05 -18.28
C GLY A 185 -11.07 8.48 -17.95
N MET A 186 -10.94 7.16 -18.01
CA MET A 186 -9.64 6.51 -18.10
C MET A 186 -9.74 5.08 -18.61
N PHE A 187 -8.71 4.66 -19.34
CA PHE A 187 -8.52 3.27 -19.76
C PHE A 187 -7.01 2.99 -19.95
N PRO A 188 -6.53 1.75 -19.78
CA PRO A 188 -5.13 1.42 -20.00
C PRO A 188 -4.74 1.49 -21.49
N GLY A 189 -3.48 1.86 -21.73
CA GLY A 189 -2.86 1.75 -23.04
C GLY A 189 -2.58 0.30 -23.44
N ALA A 190 -1.63 0.12 -24.35
CA ALA A 190 -1.32 -1.20 -24.91
C ALA A 190 -0.44 -2.03 -23.95
N GLY A 191 -0.55 -3.35 -24.04
CA GLY A 191 0.20 -4.30 -23.21
C GLY A 191 -0.65 -5.01 -22.15
N SER A 192 -0.07 -6.05 -21.56
CA SER A 192 -0.66 -6.80 -20.45
C SER A 192 0.46 -7.30 -19.52
N PRO A 193 0.61 -6.73 -18.30
CA PRO A 193 -0.09 -5.54 -17.81
C PRO A 193 0.24 -4.30 -18.66
N ALA A 194 -0.68 -3.32 -18.68
CA ALA A 194 -0.44 -2.08 -19.39
C ALA A 194 0.58 -1.19 -18.65
N THR A 195 1.47 -0.54 -19.41
CA THR A 195 2.49 0.38 -18.87
C THR A 195 2.08 1.85 -18.96
N SER A 196 0.97 2.15 -19.63
CA SER A 196 0.43 3.51 -19.82
C SER A 196 -1.06 3.58 -19.53
N VAL A 197 -1.57 4.79 -19.30
CA VAL A 197 -3.00 5.09 -19.11
C VAL A 197 -3.41 6.26 -19.99
N TRP A 198 -4.59 6.15 -20.60
CA TRP A 198 -5.24 7.24 -21.32
C TRP A 198 -6.26 7.93 -20.42
N THR A 199 -6.40 9.25 -20.55
CA THR A 199 -7.47 10.05 -19.93
C THR A 199 -7.85 11.22 -20.83
N ALA A 200 -9.07 11.75 -20.71
CA ALA A 200 -9.43 13.02 -21.33
C ALA A 200 -8.99 14.19 -20.43
N VAL A 201 -8.36 15.19 -21.04
CA VAL A 201 -8.01 16.47 -20.41
C VAL A 201 -8.81 17.57 -21.10
N ARG A 202 -9.56 18.36 -20.33
CA ARG A 202 -10.41 19.45 -20.85
C ARG A 202 -10.31 20.73 -20.01
N PRO A 203 -10.53 21.92 -20.62
CA PRO A 203 -10.58 23.20 -19.91
C PRO A 203 -11.64 23.27 -18.81
N HIS A 204 -11.46 24.18 -17.85
CA HIS A 204 -12.44 24.42 -16.79
C HIS A 204 -13.72 25.07 -17.34
N ASN A 205 -14.87 24.47 -17.04
CA ASN A 205 -16.19 24.88 -17.58
C ASN A 205 -16.70 26.27 -17.14
N TRP A 206 -16.01 26.94 -16.22
CA TRP A 206 -16.39 28.29 -15.73
C TRP A 206 -15.34 29.37 -16.03
N ARG A 207 -14.12 28.97 -16.39
CA ARG A 207 -13.02 29.84 -16.84
C ARG A 207 -12.21 29.16 -17.95
N PRO A 208 -12.82 28.81 -19.09
CA PRO A 208 -12.12 28.09 -20.15
C PRO A 208 -11.03 28.96 -20.77
N THR A 209 -9.78 28.50 -20.70
CA THR A 209 -8.62 29.11 -21.37
C THR A 209 -8.52 28.69 -22.84
N THR A 210 -9.17 27.59 -23.20
CA THR A 210 -9.35 27.05 -24.55
C THR A 210 -10.73 26.40 -24.64
N SER A 211 -11.16 26.01 -25.84
CA SER A 211 -12.31 25.14 -26.10
C SER A 211 -11.91 23.74 -26.60
N GLN A 212 -10.61 23.50 -26.74
CA GLN A 212 -10.06 22.22 -27.20
C GLN A 212 -10.02 21.20 -26.06
N GLU A 213 -10.39 19.97 -26.36
CA GLU A 213 -10.28 18.82 -25.45
C GLU A 213 -9.32 17.79 -26.04
N TYR A 214 -8.61 17.07 -25.18
CA TYR A 214 -7.56 16.15 -25.57
C TYR A 214 -7.77 14.76 -24.97
N LEU A 215 -7.39 13.73 -25.70
CA LEU A 215 -7.06 12.41 -25.15
C LEU A 215 -5.54 12.37 -24.99
N VAL A 216 -5.08 12.09 -23.77
CA VAL A 216 -3.65 12.10 -23.40
C VAL A 216 -3.28 10.76 -22.78
N GLU A 217 -2.18 10.18 -23.25
CA GLU A 217 -1.57 8.96 -22.72
C GLU A 217 -0.40 9.33 -21.81
N PHE A 218 -0.41 8.83 -20.58
CA PHE A 218 0.65 8.99 -19.60
C PHE A 218 1.31 7.64 -19.30
N ASP A 219 2.62 7.62 -19.19
CA ASP A 219 3.39 6.48 -18.70
C ASP A 219 3.15 6.28 -17.19
N LEU A 220 2.81 5.05 -16.79
CA LEU A 220 2.46 4.73 -15.41
C LEU A 220 3.65 4.63 -14.46
N GLN A 221 4.88 4.53 -14.97
CA GLN A 221 6.10 4.45 -14.15
C GLN A 221 6.83 5.78 -13.99
N THR A 222 6.52 6.79 -14.80
CA THR A 222 7.24 8.07 -14.84
C THR A 222 6.33 9.29 -14.82
N GLY A 223 5.05 9.12 -15.20
CA GLY A 223 4.11 10.22 -15.43
C GLY A 223 4.39 11.04 -16.68
N ALA A 224 5.34 10.64 -17.52
CA ALA A 224 5.62 11.30 -18.79
C ALA A 224 4.42 11.19 -19.73
N GLU A 225 4.08 12.28 -20.40
CA GLU A 225 3.16 12.24 -21.54
C GLU A 225 3.82 11.48 -22.71
N LEU A 226 3.14 10.44 -23.19
CA LEU A 226 3.59 9.61 -24.30
C LEU A 226 2.94 10.05 -25.62
N ARG A 227 1.65 10.38 -25.59
CA ARG A 227 0.86 10.79 -26.76
C ARG A 227 -0.26 11.75 -26.36
N ARG A 228 -0.57 12.71 -27.22
CA ARG A 228 -1.72 13.62 -27.09
C ARG A 228 -2.41 13.78 -28.44
N MET A 229 -3.74 13.77 -28.42
CA MET A 229 -4.56 13.97 -29.61
C MET A 229 -5.76 14.82 -29.28
N GLN A 230 -6.08 15.78 -30.14
CA GLN A 230 -7.28 16.58 -29.99
C GLN A 230 -8.52 15.72 -30.31
N THR A 231 -9.53 15.75 -29.45
CA THR A 231 -10.86 15.18 -29.73
C THR A 231 -11.81 16.29 -30.22
N PRO A 232 -12.73 16.01 -31.17
CA PRO A 232 -13.76 16.97 -31.57
C PRO A 232 -14.90 17.06 -30.53
N SER A 233 -14.81 16.29 -29.43
CA SER A 233 -15.75 16.32 -28.32
C SER A 233 -15.87 17.72 -27.73
N ARG A 234 -17.06 18.05 -27.22
CA ARG A 234 -17.26 19.20 -26.35
C ARG A 234 -17.80 18.71 -25.03
N PHE A 235 -17.20 19.16 -23.94
CA PHE A 235 -17.66 18.85 -22.59
C PHE A 235 -17.63 17.33 -22.30
N THR A 236 -16.52 16.65 -22.63
CA THR A 236 -16.29 15.20 -22.35
C THR A 236 -16.47 14.84 -20.89
N HIS A 237 -17.38 13.91 -20.56
CA HIS A 237 -17.55 13.41 -19.19
C HIS A 237 -16.98 12.02 -18.93
N ASP A 238 -16.71 11.23 -19.97
CA ASP A 238 -16.23 9.87 -19.79
C ASP A 238 -15.51 9.38 -21.04
N VAL A 239 -14.56 8.46 -20.83
CA VAL A 239 -13.82 7.76 -21.88
C VAL A 239 -13.52 6.36 -21.38
N VAL A 240 -13.99 5.37 -22.14
CA VAL A 240 -13.86 3.94 -21.81
C VAL A 240 -13.39 3.17 -23.03
N ARG A 241 -12.72 2.04 -22.80
CA ARG A 241 -12.24 1.14 -23.85
C ARG A 241 -12.93 -0.22 -23.75
N SER A 242 -13.17 -0.86 -24.88
CA SER A 242 -13.63 -2.24 -24.98
C SER A 242 -12.98 -2.89 -26.22
N GLY A 243 -11.95 -3.69 -26.00
CA GLY A 243 -11.18 -4.37 -27.03
C GLY A 243 -10.35 -3.40 -27.88
N ASP A 244 -10.69 -3.33 -29.16
CA ASP A 244 -10.10 -2.44 -30.17
C ASP A 244 -10.89 -1.12 -30.32
N ARG A 245 -11.91 -0.87 -29.48
CA ARG A 245 -12.72 0.36 -29.52
C ARG A 245 -12.54 1.22 -28.27
N VAL A 246 -12.43 2.53 -28.47
CA VAL A 246 -12.52 3.54 -27.40
C VAL A 246 -13.73 4.42 -27.66
N TYR A 247 -14.57 4.60 -26.64
CA TYR A 247 -15.78 5.40 -26.68
C TYR A 247 -15.62 6.65 -25.81
N VAL A 248 -15.86 7.83 -26.39
CA VAL A 248 -15.84 9.12 -25.71
C VAL A 248 -17.27 9.66 -25.57
N CYS A 249 -17.63 10.08 -24.36
CA CYS A 249 -18.93 10.65 -24.04
C CYS A 249 -18.93 12.17 -24.31
N ASP A 250 -19.29 12.57 -25.52
CA ASP A 250 -19.38 13.96 -25.98
C ASP A 250 -20.72 14.57 -25.55
N THR A 251 -20.78 14.94 -24.27
CA THR A 251 -21.98 15.45 -23.61
C THR A 251 -22.47 16.78 -24.17
N GLY A 252 -21.55 17.63 -24.64
CA GLY A 252 -21.86 18.95 -25.17
C GLY A 252 -22.58 18.90 -26.51
N ASN A 253 -22.19 17.96 -27.38
CA ASN A 253 -22.86 17.75 -28.67
C ASN A 253 -23.94 16.65 -28.61
N GLY A 254 -24.06 15.91 -27.50
CA GLY A 254 -25.02 14.80 -27.36
C GLY A 254 -24.62 13.53 -28.10
N GLN A 255 -23.31 13.27 -28.23
CA GLN A 255 -22.76 12.20 -29.08
C GLN A 255 -21.98 11.16 -28.28
N ILE A 256 -21.86 9.95 -28.83
CA ILE A 256 -20.77 9.04 -28.51
C ILE A 256 -19.80 9.07 -29.69
N LEU A 257 -18.53 9.36 -29.44
CA LEU A 257 -17.47 9.26 -30.45
C LEU A 257 -16.79 7.90 -30.32
N GLU A 258 -16.56 7.21 -31.44
CA GLU A 258 -15.89 5.91 -31.45
C GLU A 258 -14.53 6.02 -32.15
N TYR A 259 -13.50 5.48 -31.51
CA TYR A 259 -12.12 5.45 -31.99
C TYR A 259 -11.63 4.02 -32.09
N HIS A 260 -10.77 3.75 -33.08
CA HIS A 260 -10.01 2.50 -33.16
C HIS A 260 -8.78 2.55 -32.24
N PHE A 261 -8.50 1.51 -31.48
CA PHE A 261 -7.34 1.36 -30.60
C PHE A 261 -6.38 0.30 -31.16
N PRO A 262 -5.04 0.50 -31.13
CA PRO A 262 -4.27 1.55 -30.45
C PRO A 262 -3.92 2.77 -31.31
N SER A 263 -4.38 2.83 -32.57
CA SER A 263 -4.10 3.96 -33.48
C SER A 263 -4.80 5.26 -33.08
N MET A 264 -5.85 5.13 -32.26
CA MET A 264 -6.71 6.21 -31.77
C MET A 264 -7.29 7.08 -32.89
N THR A 265 -7.60 6.44 -34.01
CA THR A 265 -8.24 7.05 -35.18
C THR A 265 -9.73 7.16 -34.94
N LEU A 266 -10.31 8.36 -35.07
CA LEU A 266 -11.77 8.55 -34.98
C LEU A 266 -12.44 7.81 -36.15
N LEU A 267 -13.39 6.93 -35.82
CA LEU A 267 -14.13 6.12 -36.79
C LEU A 267 -15.45 6.80 -37.18
N ARG A 268 -16.26 7.17 -36.18
CA ARG A 268 -17.58 7.78 -36.40
C ARG A 268 -18.10 8.51 -35.16
N LYS A 269 -19.19 9.25 -35.36
CA LYS A 269 -19.89 10.03 -34.32
C LYS A 269 -21.35 9.59 -34.27
N MET A 270 -21.80 9.12 -33.12
CA MET A 270 -23.16 8.62 -32.90
C MET A 270 -23.99 9.69 -32.18
N ALA A 271 -24.75 10.47 -32.95
CA ALA A 271 -25.63 11.52 -32.43
C ALA A 271 -26.95 10.91 -31.91
N LEU A 272 -26.94 10.52 -30.64
CA LEU A 272 -28.02 9.75 -30.00
C LEU A 272 -28.80 10.55 -28.95
N PHE A 273 -28.23 11.65 -28.46
CA PHE A 273 -28.71 12.39 -27.30
C PHE A 273 -28.77 13.89 -27.56
N THR A 274 -29.43 14.61 -26.67
CA THR A 274 -29.39 16.07 -26.63
C THR A 274 -28.53 16.57 -25.48
N LEU A 275 -28.15 17.85 -25.51
CA LEU A 275 -27.52 18.53 -24.37
C LEU A 275 -28.37 18.45 -23.07
N LYS A 276 -29.69 18.26 -23.18
CA LYS A 276 -30.60 18.13 -22.03
C LYS A 276 -30.55 16.74 -21.40
N ASP A 277 -30.39 15.68 -22.20
CA ASP A 277 -30.18 14.32 -21.68
C ASP A 277 -28.89 14.25 -20.86
N HIS A 278 -27.85 15.00 -21.31
CA HIS A 278 -26.54 15.11 -20.67
C HIS A 278 -26.00 13.72 -20.33
N ALA A 279 -25.69 12.97 -21.41
CA ALA A 279 -25.03 11.68 -21.32
C ALA A 279 -23.72 11.84 -20.54
N ASN A 280 -23.51 11.00 -19.52
CA ASN A 280 -22.47 11.23 -18.52
C ASN A 280 -21.51 10.06 -18.32
N THR A 281 -22.00 8.83 -18.25
CA THR A 281 -21.18 7.62 -18.00
C THR A 281 -21.43 6.61 -19.11
N LEU A 282 -20.38 5.95 -19.60
CA LEU A 282 -20.45 4.89 -20.61
C LEU A 282 -20.07 3.54 -20.00
N ALA A 283 -20.75 2.47 -20.41
CA ALA A 283 -20.44 1.12 -19.97
C ALA A 283 -20.73 0.08 -21.07
N PRO A 284 -19.75 -0.22 -21.95
CA PRO A 284 -19.86 -1.23 -23.01
C PRO A 284 -19.84 -2.65 -22.42
N PHE A 285 -21.00 -3.12 -21.96
CA PHE A 285 -21.12 -4.41 -21.28
C PHE A 285 -21.19 -5.61 -22.21
N GLN A 286 -21.63 -5.43 -23.45
CA GLN A 286 -21.69 -6.48 -24.46
C GLN A 286 -21.07 -5.94 -25.75
N ALA A 287 -20.59 -6.82 -26.62
CA ALA A 287 -19.95 -6.42 -27.88
C ALA A 287 -20.84 -5.50 -28.74
N ASN A 288 -22.16 -5.65 -28.63
CA ASN A 288 -23.15 -4.90 -29.39
C ASN A 288 -23.99 -3.94 -28.52
N GLU A 289 -23.70 -3.80 -27.22
CA GLU A 289 -24.52 -2.98 -26.31
C GLU A 289 -23.69 -2.15 -25.35
N THR A 290 -23.84 -0.83 -25.46
CA THR A 290 -23.32 0.15 -24.51
C THR A 290 -24.46 0.69 -23.64
N LEU A 291 -24.32 0.59 -22.33
CA LEU A 291 -25.18 1.32 -21.40
C LEU A 291 -24.67 2.75 -21.22
N VAL A 292 -25.59 3.71 -21.23
CA VAL A 292 -25.30 5.13 -21.05
C VAL A 292 -26.13 5.66 -19.89
N VAL A 293 -25.47 6.28 -18.90
CA VAL A 293 -26.18 6.99 -17.82
C VAL A 293 -26.47 8.41 -18.28
N LEU A 294 -27.75 8.75 -18.39
CA LEU A 294 -28.23 10.10 -18.66
C LEU A 294 -28.50 10.79 -17.32
N HIS A 295 -27.76 11.85 -17.00
CA HIS A 295 -27.92 12.47 -15.69
C HIS A 295 -29.11 13.46 -15.66
N ASN A 296 -29.62 13.88 -16.83
CA ASN A 296 -30.77 14.77 -17.08
C ASN A 296 -30.82 16.09 -16.25
N LEU A 297 -29.71 16.50 -15.62
CA LEU A 297 -29.65 17.52 -14.57
C LEU A 297 -30.69 17.32 -13.43
N GLY A 298 -31.23 16.11 -13.27
CA GLY A 298 -32.43 15.82 -12.49
C GLY A 298 -32.60 14.33 -12.19
N SER A 299 -33.77 13.76 -12.51
CA SER A 299 -33.99 12.30 -12.43
C SER A 299 -33.24 11.60 -13.56
N SER A 300 -32.40 10.64 -13.23
CA SER A 300 -31.48 10.01 -14.19
C SER A 300 -32.00 8.70 -14.76
N ASP A 301 -31.61 8.41 -15.99
CA ASP A 301 -32.00 7.22 -16.74
C ASP A 301 -30.77 6.38 -17.11
N ILE A 302 -30.95 5.08 -17.34
CA ILE A 302 -29.99 4.24 -18.07
C ILE A 302 -30.57 3.95 -19.45
N VAL A 303 -29.82 4.27 -20.50
CA VAL A 303 -30.18 3.97 -21.89
C VAL A 303 -29.32 2.83 -22.41
N ARG A 304 -29.94 1.91 -23.16
CA ARG A 304 -29.28 0.83 -23.89
C ARG A 304 -29.07 1.29 -25.33
N VAL A 305 -27.83 1.34 -25.79
CA VAL A 305 -27.47 1.73 -27.15
C VAL A 305 -26.90 0.52 -27.88
N ASP A 306 -27.48 0.18 -29.03
CA ASP A 306 -26.83 -0.70 -30.00
C ASP A 306 -25.84 0.13 -30.82
N THR A 307 -24.55 0.00 -30.48
CA THR A 307 -23.46 0.69 -31.16
C THR A 307 -23.06 -0.01 -32.46
N THR A 308 -23.57 -1.20 -32.78
CA THR A 308 -23.20 -1.94 -34.00
C THR A 308 -24.03 -1.59 -35.22
N LYS A 309 -25.23 -1.02 -35.03
CA LYS A 309 -26.09 -0.55 -36.12
C LYS A 309 -25.55 0.72 -36.78
N GLU A 310 -25.95 0.93 -38.04
CA GLU A 310 -25.70 2.17 -38.80
C GLU A 310 -27.04 2.69 -39.37
N PRO A 311 -27.58 3.81 -38.85
CA PRO A 311 -27.12 4.54 -37.66
C PRO A 311 -27.25 3.72 -36.37
N ALA A 312 -26.44 4.05 -35.36
CA ALA A 312 -26.57 3.49 -34.01
C ALA A 312 -27.94 3.82 -33.42
N GLU A 313 -28.48 2.94 -32.56
CA GLU A 313 -29.88 3.01 -32.11
C GLU A 313 -30.03 2.91 -30.59
N ILE A 314 -30.98 3.66 -30.03
CA ILE A 314 -31.45 3.45 -28.65
C ILE A 314 -32.43 2.27 -28.63
N ILE A 315 -31.98 1.13 -28.11
CA ILE A 315 -32.75 -0.12 -28.05
C ILE A 315 -33.47 -0.35 -26.70
N GLY A 316 -33.40 0.62 -25.78
CA GLY A 316 -34.15 0.60 -24.53
C GLY A 316 -33.79 1.72 -23.56
N ARG A 317 -34.70 2.04 -22.64
CA ARG A 317 -34.51 3.06 -21.60
C ARG A 317 -35.11 2.57 -20.28
N VAL A 318 -34.38 2.79 -19.20
CA VAL A 318 -34.78 2.52 -17.81
C VAL A 318 -34.77 3.86 -17.09
N GLN A 319 -35.95 4.32 -16.67
CA GLN A 319 -36.12 5.63 -16.06
C GLN A 319 -35.93 5.61 -14.54
N GLY A 320 -35.50 6.74 -13.98
CA GLY A 320 -35.55 6.98 -12.53
C GLY A 320 -34.57 6.15 -11.69
N VAL A 321 -33.36 5.90 -12.19
CA VAL A 321 -32.35 5.08 -11.50
C VAL A 321 -31.65 5.80 -10.33
N GLY A 322 -31.85 7.11 -10.20
CA GLY A 322 -31.27 7.96 -9.18
C GLY A 322 -31.43 9.44 -9.54
N LYS A 323 -30.80 10.33 -8.76
CA LYS A 323 -30.77 11.77 -9.04
C LYS A 323 -29.35 12.21 -9.42
N LYS A 324 -29.22 12.84 -10.60
CA LYS A 324 -27.95 13.12 -11.29
C LYS A 324 -26.95 11.97 -11.15
N ALA A 325 -27.36 10.76 -11.48
CA ALA A 325 -26.55 9.57 -11.26
C ALA A 325 -25.26 9.58 -12.11
N HIS A 326 -24.19 8.98 -11.58
CA HIS A 326 -22.88 8.86 -12.22
C HIS A 326 -22.29 7.48 -11.91
N GLY A 327 -21.42 6.95 -12.78
CA GLY A 327 -20.68 5.70 -12.54
C GLY A 327 -21.57 4.45 -12.59
N LEU A 328 -21.23 3.47 -13.43
CA LEU A 328 -22.05 2.27 -13.60
C LEU A 328 -21.16 1.03 -13.70
N VAL A 329 -20.94 0.34 -12.58
CA VAL A 329 -20.00 -0.78 -12.50
C VAL A 329 -20.72 -2.13 -12.37
N LYS A 330 -20.56 -3.05 -13.32
CA LYS A 330 -21.18 -4.40 -13.24
C LYS A 330 -20.47 -5.27 -12.21
N TRP A 331 -21.28 -5.87 -11.33
CA TRP A 331 -20.84 -6.65 -10.17
C TRP A 331 -21.89 -7.73 -9.82
N HIS A 332 -21.49 -9.00 -9.72
CA HIS A 332 -22.34 -10.18 -9.42
C HIS A 332 -23.76 -10.16 -10.01
N GLY A 333 -23.86 -9.94 -11.32
CA GLY A 333 -25.13 -9.93 -12.06
C GLY A 333 -26.02 -8.70 -11.84
N ALA A 334 -25.55 -7.73 -11.05
CA ALA A 334 -26.14 -6.41 -10.86
C ALA A 334 -25.17 -5.31 -11.36
N TYR A 335 -25.56 -4.05 -11.17
CA TYR A 335 -24.73 -2.88 -11.40
C TYR A 335 -24.67 -2.03 -10.13
N ILE A 336 -23.49 -1.51 -9.79
CA ILE A 336 -23.31 -0.49 -8.75
C ILE A 336 -23.42 0.89 -9.43
N LEU A 337 -24.18 1.80 -8.81
CA LEU A 337 -24.49 3.13 -9.31
C LEU A 337 -24.35 4.17 -8.20
N LEU A 338 -23.83 5.35 -8.51
CA LEU A 338 -23.89 6.50 -7.60
C LEU A 338 -25.20 7.27 -7.82
N ASP A 339 -26.10 7.22 -6.83
CA ASP A 339 -27.24 8.13 -6.69
C ASP A 339 -26.72 9.48 -6.14
N SER A 340 -25.98 10.18 -7.01
CA SER A 340 -25.00 11.22 -6.64
C SER A 340 -25.61 12.39 -5.89
N ASP A 341 -26.66 13.04 -6.41
CA ASP A 341 -27.28 14.22 -5.76
C ASP A 341 -27.88 13.89 -4.38
N ASN A 342 -28.14 12.61 -4.11
CA ASN A 342 -28.66 12.10 -2.85
C ASN A 342 -27.54 11.60 -1.91
N GLY A 343 -26.27 11.65 -2.33
CA GLY A 343 -25.13 11.17 -1.55
C GLY A 343 -25.14 9.65 -1.31
N ALA A 344 -25.70 8.85 -2.22
CA ALA A 344 -26.01 7.44 -1.99
C ALA A 344 -25.37 6.46 -2.98
N LEU A 345 -24.88 5.33 -2.46
CA LEU A 345 -24.43 4.17 -3.24
C LEU A 345 -25.61 3.21 -3.40
N SER A 346 -25.88 2.76 -4.62
CA SER A 346 -27.00 1.87 -4.92
C SER A 346 -26.59 0.69 -5.79
N THR A 347 -27.28 -0.44 -5.62
CA THR A 347 -27.33 -1.51 -6.63
C THR A 347 -28.52 -1.27 -7.55
N VAL A 348 -28.35 -1.63 -8.82
CA VAL A 348 -29.39 -1.63 -9.85
C VAL A 348 -29.41 -3.03 -10.46
N ARG A 349 -30.57 -3.68 -10.45
CA ARG A 349 -30.82 -4.93 -11.19
C ARG A 349 -31.77 -4.61 -12.34
N LEU A 350 -31.28 -4.75 -13.57
CA LEU A 350 -32.08 -4.60 -14.79
C LEU A 350 -32.84 -5.90 -15.05
N GLY A 351 -34.10 -5.79 -15.50
CA GLY A 351 -34.95 -6.92 -15.88
C GLY A 351 -35.96 -6.50 -16.96
N ALA A 352 -36.74 -7.48 -17.44
CA ALA A 352 -37.65 -7.26 -18.57
C ALA A 352 -38.72 -6.16 -18.34
N GLY A 353 -39.07 -5.87 -17.08
CA GLY A 353 -40.03 -4.83 -16.69
C GLY A 353 -39.43 -3.52 -16.15
N GLY A 354 -38.14 -3.25 -16.37
CA GLY A 354 -37.45 -2.05 -15.88
C GLY A 354 -36.28 -2.37 -14.94
N ALA A 355 -36.09 -1.60 -13.87
CA ALA A 355 -35.02 -1.84 -12.91
C ALA A 355 -35.45 -1.76 -11.45
N LYS A 356 -34.87 -2.65 -10.64
CA LYS A 356 -34.93 -2.57 -9.18
C LYS A 356 -33.67 -1.88 -8.67
N VAL A 357 -33.82 -0.64 -8.20
CA VAL A 357 -32.79 0.10 -7.48
C VAL A 357 -32.86 -0.27 -6.00
N THR A 358 -31.72 -0.52 -5.36
CA THR A 358 -31.64 -0.80 -3.91
C THR A 358 -30.43 -0.07 -3.34
N ARG A 359 -30.70 0.93 -2.50
CA ARG A 359 -29.68 1.73 -1.82
C ARG A 359 -28.90 0.88 -0.84
N LEU A 360 -27.58 0.77 -1.03
CA LEU A 360 -26.67 0.08 -0.12
C LEU A 360 -26.25 1.00 1.02
N TRP A 361 -25.95 2.26 0.69
CA TRP A 361 -25.40 3.23 1.63
C TRP A 361 -25.81 4.65 1.28
N LYS A 362 -25.77 5.55 2.27
CA LYS A 362 -25.94 7.00 2.10
C LYS A 362 -25.00 7.73 3.05
N ALA A 363 -24.42 8.83 2.59
CA ALA A 363 -23.75 9.78 3.46
C ALA A 363 -24.73 10.27 4.54
N PRO A 364 -24.39 10.17 5.85
CA PRO A 364 -25.25 10.68 6.91
C PRO A 364 -25.32 12.22 6.90
N GLU A 365 -24.31 12.89 6.35
CA GLU A 365 -24.29 14.36 6.26
C GLU A 365 -25.17 14.89 5.11
N PRO A 366 -25.86 16.02 5.31
CA PRO A 366 -26.55 16.71 4.23
C PRO A 366 -25.56 17.29 3.22
N ASN A 367 -26.06 17.65 2.03
CA ASN A 367 -25.30 18.37 1.00
C ASN A 367 -24.01 17.67 0.55
N ARG A 368 -24.00 16.33 0.62
CA ARG A 368 -22.98 15.47 0.00
C ARG A 368 -23.42 15.03 -1.38
N PHE A 369 -22.48 14.89 -2.30
CA PHE A 369 -22.68 14.16 -3.54
C PHE A 369 -21.51 13.21 -3.82
N LEU A 370 -21.76 12.20 -4.67
CA LEU A 370 -20.79 11.14 -4.96
C LEU A 370 -20.24 11.24 -6.38
N LYS A 371 -18.95 10.95 -6.57
CA LYS A 371 -18.31 10.95 -7.89
C LYS A 371 -17.16 9.97 -8.00
N GLY A 372 -17.01 9.41 -9.21
CA GLY A 372 -16.04 8.35 -9.52
C GLY A 372 -16.42 7.05 -8.82
N LEU A 373 -16.41 5.94 -9.56
CA LEU A 373 -16.78 4.63 -9.04
C LEU A 373 -15.94 3.56 -9.73
N THR A 374 -15.31 2.70 -8.94
CA THR A 374 -14.78 1.41 -9.37
C THR A 374 -15.15 0.35 -8.33
N VAL A 375 -15.03 -0.92 -8.69
CA VAL A 375 -15.12 -2.04 -7.76
C VAL A 375 -13.86 -2.87 -7.95
N VAL A 376 -13.11 -3.08 -6.85
CA VAL A 376 -11.90 -3.91 -6.80
C VAL A 376 -12.05 -4.89 -5.64
N ASP A 377 -11.84 -6.18 -5.87
CA ASP A 377 -11.94 -7.24 -4.85
C ASP A 377 -13.28 -7.21 -4.07
N ASP A 378 -14.41 -7.04 -4.78
CA ASP A 378 -15.76 -6.87 -4.20
C ASP A 378 -15.94 -5.63 -3.28
N VAL A 379 -14.98 -4.72 -3.25
CA VAL A 379 -15.06 -3.42 -2.55
C VAL A 379 -15.34 -2.31 -3.56
N ALA A 380 -16.44 -1.58 -3.37
CA ALA A 380 -16.72 -0.36 -4.13
C ALA A 380 -15.91 0.82 -3.58
N TYR A 381 -15.17 1.49 -4.46
CA TYR A 381 -14.43 2.71 -4.15
C TYR A 381 -15.05 3.90 -4.87
N PHE A 382 -15.37 4.95 -4.12
CA PHE A 382 -16.05 6.12 -4.67
C PHE A 382 -15.73 7.41 -3.91
N GLY A 383 -15.73 8.53 -4.62
CA GLY A 383 -15.54 9.86 -4.07
C GLY A 383 -16.79 10.39 -3.37
N ILE A 384 -16.58 11.14 -2.28
CA ILE A 384 -17.58 11.93 -1.56
C ILE A 384 -17.09 13.38 -1.54
N SER A 385 -17.97 14.31 -1.93
CA SER A 385 -17.67 15.75 -1.98
C SER A 385 -18.79 16.57 -1.35
N GLU A 386 -18.43 17.71 -0.79
CA GLU A 386 -19.40 18.73 -0.36
C GLU A 386 -19.95 19.50 -1.57
N TRP A 387 -21.22 19.92 -1.52
CA TRP A 387 -21.77 20.86 -2.49
C TRP A 387 -21.10 22.23 -2.38
N ALA A 388 -20.16 22.50 -3.29
CA ALA A 388 -19.47 23.77 -3.41
C ALA A 388 -19.85 24.56 -4.68
N PRO A 389 -19.73 25.90 -4.67
CA PRO A 389 -19.70 26.76 -5.86
C PRO A 389 -18.71 26.28 -6.94
N ARG A 390 -18.81 26.79 -8.19
CA ARG A 390 -18.02 26.24 -9.31
C ARG A 390 -16.52 26.51 -9.20
N ASP A 391 -16.17 27.68 -8.69
CA ASP A 391 -14.85 28.20 -8.39
C ASP A 391 -14.12 27.48 -7.22
N ALA A 392 -14.88 26.88 -6.32
CA ALA A 392 -14.33 26.04 -5.26
C ALA A 392 -14.04 24.58 -5.71
N ARG A 393 -14.39 24.20 -6.95
CA ARG A 393 -14.20 22.81 -7.46
C ARG A 393 -12.84 22.59 -8.09
N ASP A 394 -12.16 23.65 -8.49
CA ASP A 394 -10.79 23.71 -8.99
C ASP A 394 -9.89 24.57 -8.09
N ASP A 395 -10.26 24.73 -6.81
CA ASP A 395 -9.35 25.22 -5.78
C ASP A 395 -8.34 24.10 -5.46
N PRO A 396 -7.03 24.31 -5.69
CA PRO A 396 -6.01 23.29 -5.43
C PRO A 396 -5.85 22.94 -3.95
N ARG A 397 -6.45 23.72 -3.03
CA ARG A 397 -6.48 23.46 -1.59
C ARG A 397 -7.64 22.57 -1.17
N THR A 398 -8.62 22.34 -2.05
CA THR A 398 -9.80 21.53 -1.75
C THR A 398 -9.53 20.06 -2.06
N ASN A 399 -9.71 19.21 -1.05
CA ASN A 399 -9.61 17.76 -1.21
C ASN A 399 -10.99 17.10 -1.16
N CYS A 400 -11.12 15.96 -1.82
CA CYS A 400 -12.29 15.10 -1.72
C CYS A 400 -12.02 13.97 -0.73
N GLN A 401 -13.10 13.41 -0.18
CA GLN A 401 -13.01 12.14 0.51
C GLN A 401 -13.14 10.99 -0.48
N LEU A 402 -12.39 9.91 -0.26
CA LEU A 402 -12.61 8.61 -0.87
C LEU A 402 -13.22 7.68 0.18
N ALA A 403 -14.14 6.82 -0.25
CA ALA A 403 -14.78 5.81 0.57
C ALA A 403 -14.51 4.41 0.01
N ALA A 404 -14.42 3.43 0.90
CA ALA A 404 -14.41 2.02 0.56
C ALA A 404 -15.62 1.33 1.21
N PHE A 405 -16.40 0.60 0.40
CA PHE A 405 -17.59 -0.11 0.84
C PHE A 405 -17.55 -1.57 0.40
N ASP A 406 -17.53 -2.48 1.36
CA ASP A 406 -17.60 -3.92 1.13
C ASP A 406 -19.01 -4.29 0.67
N LEU A 407 -19.13 -4.76 -0.58
CA LEU A 407 -20.41 -5.08 -1.21
C LEU A 407 -20.95 -6.44 -0.75
N LEU A 408 -20.11 -7.35 -0.22
CA LEU A 408 -20.51 -8.66 0.30
C LEU A 408 -21.00 -8.54 1.74
N ALA A 409 -20.26 -7.84 2.60
CA ALA A 409 -20.67 -7.55 3.98
C ALA A 409 -21.69 -6.40 4.08
N ASN A 410 -21.97 -5.70 2.97
CA ASN A 410 -22.82 -4.52 2.89
C ASN A 410 -22.43 -3.45 3.94
N LYS A 411 -21.12 -3.13 4.00
CA LYS A 411 -20.53 -2.34 5.08
C LYS A 411 -19.55 -1.29 4.55
N LEU A 412 -19.71 -0.05 5.01
CA LEU A 412 -18.69 0.98 4.85
C LEU A 412 -17.44 0.59 5.65
N LEU A 413 -16.31 0.39 4.98
CA LEU A 413 -15.04 0.03 5.60
C LEU A 413 -14.35 1.27 6.18
N TRP A 414 -14.24 2.33 5.37
CA TRP A 414 -13.64 3.60 5.78
C TRP A 414 -14.03 4.76 4.85
N ARG A 415 -13.75 5.98 5.31
CA ARG A 415 -13.72 7.23 4.55
C ARG A 415 -12.43 7.95 4.91
N ARG A 416 -11.69 8.45 3.92
CA ARG A 416 -10.41 9.16 4.10
C ARG A 416 -10.35 10.37 3.17
N GLU A 417 -9.66 11.43 3.58
CA GLU A 417 -9.39 12.56 2.68
C GLU A 417 -8.19 12.21 1.78
N VAL A 418 -8.26 12.56 0.49
CA VAL A 418 -7.22 12.24 -0.49
C VAL A 418 -6.81 13.53 -1.22
N PRO A 419 -5.51 13.79 -1.47
CA PRO A 419 -5.00 15.07 -1.98
C PRO A 419 -5.31 15.31 -3.48
N THR A 420 -6.60 15.40 -3.80
CA THR A 420 -7.13 15.50 -5.16
C THR A 420 -6.98 16.89 -5.78
N ALA A 421 -6.70 17.94 -5.00
CA ALA A 421 -6.53 19.33 -5.46
C ALA A 421 -7.67 19.79 -6.39
N GLY A 422 -8.89 19.65 -5.90
CA GLY A 422 -10.14 19.89 -6.61
C GLY A 422 -11.07 18.67 -6.56
N LEU A 423 -12.19 18.79 -7.26
CA LEU A 423 -13.25 17.79 -7.28
C LEU A 423 -12.82 16.52 -8.02
N LEU A 424 -12.86 15.38 -7.31
CA LEU A 424 -12.68 14.03 -7.86
C LEU A 424 -13.79 13.73 -8.89
N ASN A 425 -13.40 13.18 -10.04
CA ASN A 425 -14.29 12.87 -11.17
C ASN A 425 -14.43 11.36 -11.42
N ILE A 426 -13.30 10.66 -11.53
CA ILE A 426 -13.23 9.21 -11.82
C ILE A 426 -12.33 8.53 -10.79
N VAL A 427 -12.71 7.30 -10.43
CA VAL A 427 -11.89 6.32 -9.71
C VAL A 427 -11.82 5.10 -10.62
N GLY A 428 -10.63 4.52 -10.83
CA GLY A 428 -10.44 3.32 -11.65
C GLY A 428 -9.24 2.49 -11.22
N ALA A 429 -9.03 1.34 -11.85
CA ALA A 429 -7.90 0.45 -11.59
C ALA A 429 -7.33 -0.08 -12.93
N PRO A 430 -6.81 0.81 -13.81
CA PRO A 430 -6.44 0.47 -15.19
C PRO A 430 -5.29 -0.54 -15.29
N HIS A 431 -4.49 -0.69 -14.23
CA HIS A 431 -3.43 -1.70 -14.13
C HIS A 431 -3.98 -3.11 -13.86
N LEU A 432 -5.21 -3.24 -13.35
CA LEU A 432 -5.87 -4.54 -13.12
C LEU A 432 -6.70 -5.00 -14.31
N ALA A 433 -7.48 -4.10 -14.90
CA ALA A 433 -8.38 -4.43 -15.99
C ALA A 433 -8.69 -3.22 -16.89
N GLU A 434 -8.83 -3.51 -18.19
CA GLU A 434 -9.20 -2.55 -19.23
C GLU A 434 -10.53 -1.86 -18.95
N ASP A 435 -11.45 -2.60 -18.35
CA ASP A 435 -12.84 -2.23 -18.09
C ASP A 435 -13.09 -1.79 -16.63
N SER A 436 -12.04 -1.57 -15.83
CA SER A 436 -12.11 -1.30 -14.39
C SER A 436 -12.97 -0.10 -13.95
N THR A 437 -13.31 0.82 -14.85
CA THR A 437 -14.23 1.96 -14.60
C THR A 437 -15.71 1.60 -14.78
N TYR A 438 -16.03 0.48 -15.42
CA TYR A 438 -17.40 0.03 -15.67
C TYR A 438 -17.66 -1.44 -15.35
N ARG A 439 -16.64 -2.26 -15.05
CA ARG A 439 -16.76 -3.65 -14.58
C ARG A 439 -15.91 -3.83 -13.33
N ALA A 440 -16.36 -4.71 -12.43
CA ALA A 440 -15.60 -5.06 -11.24
C ALA A 440 -14.27 -5.71 -11.65
N ALA A 441 -13.17 -5.05 -11.31
CA ALA A 441 -11.84 -5.60 -11.43
C ALA A 441 -11.53 -6.46 -10.20
N TYR A 442 -10.59 -7.38 -10.35
CA TYR A 442 -10.10 -8.18 -9.24
C TYR A 442 -8.59 -8.13 -9.29
N THR A 443 -7.95 -7.96 -8.13
CA THR A 443 -6.52 -8.25 -8.05
C THR A 443 -6.28 -9.69 -8.50
N PRO A 444 -5.18 -9.99 -9.23
CA PRO A 444 -4.78 -11.36 -9.45
C PRO A 444 -4.79 -12.06 -8.09
N LYS A 445 -5.55 -13.15 -7.97
CA LYS A 445 -5.69 -13.87 -6.69
C LYS A 445 -4.30 -14.01 -6.08
N ARG A 446 -4.12 -13.44 -4.88
CA ARG A 446 -2.87 -13.57 -4.12
C ARG A 446 -2.43 -15.03 -4.22
N ALA A 447 -1.19 -15.27 -4.62
CA ALA A 447 -0.62 -16.61 -4.57
C ALA A 447 -0.97 -17.23 -3.21
N LYS A 448 -1.31 -18.53 -3.20
CA LYS A 448 -1.80 -19.28 -2.03
C LYS A 448 -1.20 -18.69 -0.76
N SER A 449 -2.02 -18.10 0.13
CA SER A 449 -1.48 -17.48 1.34
C SER A 449 -0.82 -18.57 2.18
N TYR A 450 0.50 -18.58 2.25
CA TYR A 450 1.22 -19.56 3.05
C TYR A 450 1.15 -19.25 4.53
N ARG A 451 0.85 -18.01 4.94
CA ARG A 451 0.61 -17.67 6.35
C ARG A 451 -0.63 -18.39 6.89
N THR A 452 -0.48 -19.08 8.03
CA THR A 452 -1.55 -19.84 8.70
C THR A 452 -2.34 -18.98 9.68
N ASP A 453 -3.54 -19.46 10.03
CA ASP A 453 -4.42 -18.92 11.08
C ASP A 453 -3.76 -18.85 12.47
N LYS A 454 -2.82 -19.76 12.76
CA LYS A 454 -2.05 -19.80 14.02
C LYS A 454 -0.97 -18.72 14.13
N SER A 455 -0.63 -18.06 13.02
CA SER A 455 0.52 -17.15 12.92
C SER A 455 0.57 -16.11 14.04
N ASP A 456 -0.54 -15.42 14.31
CA ASP A 456 -0.57 -14.30 15.26
C ASP A 456 -0.35 -14.78 16.69
N ALA A 457 -0.95 -15.92 17.05
CA ALA A 457 -0.81 -16.51 18.38
C ALA A 457 0.61 -16.98 18.68
N VAL A 458 1.29 -17.63 17.72
CA VAL A 458 2.68 -18.11 17.93
C VAL A 458 3.70 -16.97 17.91
N VAL A 459 3.49 -15.93 17.09
CA VAL A 459 4.31 -14.71 17.09
C VAL A 459 4.18 -13.96 18.40
N ALA A 460 2.96 -13.77 18.91
CA ALA A 460 2.71 -13.12 20.19
C ALA A 460 3.38 -13.87 21.36
N ALA A 461 3.22 -15.20 21.45
CA ALA A 461 3.86 -16.00 22.50
C ALA A 461 5.41 -15.98 22.41
N ALA A 462 5.97 -15.96 21.20
CA ALA A 462 7.42 -15.84 20.99
C ALA A 462 7.97 -14.45 21.34
N LEU A 463 7.18 -13.38 21.18
CA LEU A 463 7.52 -12.04 21.64
C LEU A 463 7.44 -11.92 23.17
N GLU A 464 6.32 -12.35 23.77
CA GLU A 464 6.10 -12.33 25.23
C GLU A 464 7.22 -13.10 25.97
N SER A 465 7.62 -14.26 25.46
CA SER A 465 8.72 -15.05 26.05
C SER A 465 10.09 -14.38 25.98
N GLN A 466 10.36 -13.53 24.96
CA GLN A 466 11.59 -12.73 24.90
C GLN A 466 11.52 -11.50 25.81
N GLU A 467 10.37 -10.82 25.86
CA GLU A 467 10.12 -9.68 26.74
C GLU A 467 10.25 -10.08 28.22
N ALA A 468 9.69 -11.23 28.61
CA ALA A 468 9.85 -11.81 29.95
C ALA A 468 11.31 -12.11 30.33
N MET A 469 12.20 -12.31 29.35
CA MET A 469 13.65 -12.44 29.58
C MET A 469 14.42 -11.11 29.51
N GLY A 470 13.76 -10.01 29.12
CA GLY A 470 14.35 -8.68 28.96
C GLY A 470 15.04 -8.44 27.61
N TYR A 471 14.66 -9.17 26.55
CA TYR A 471 15.29 -9.10 25.23
C TYR A 471 14.29 -8.80 24.10
N SER A 472 13.43 -7.79 24.28
CA SER A 472 12.49 -7.35 23.25
C SER A 472 13.23 -6.92 21.96
N PRO A 473 12.76 -7.31 20.76
CA PRO A 473 13.47 -7.03 19.51
C PRO A 473 13.46 -5.55 19.13
N LYS A 474 14.60 -5.04 18.66
CA LYS A 474 14.72 -3.71 18.07
C LYS A 474 14.55 -3.80 16.56
N VAL A 475 13.46 -3.22 16.06
CA VAL A 475 13.15 -3.16 14.64
C VAL A 475 14.00 -2.07 13.98
N GLY A 476 14.81 -2.45 12.99
CA GLY A 476 15.60 -1.52 12.16
C GLY A 476 14.80 -0.93 11.01
N GLY A 477 13.84 -1.69 10.49
CA GLY A 477 12.99 -1.32 9.37
C GLY A 477 11.97 -2.41 9.05
N TYR A 478 11.36 -2.30 7.88
CA TYR A 478 10.34 -3.22 7.39
C TYR A 478 10.64 -3.61 5.95
N TRP A 479 10.35 -4.85 5.60
CA TRP A 479 10.33 -5.34 4.22
C TRP A 479 9.14 -4.74 3.45
N SER A 480 9.14 -4.86 2.12
CA SER A 480 8.12 -4.31 1.21
C SER A 480 6.70 -4.85 1.45
N ASN A 481 6.55 -6.00 2.11
CA ASN A 481 5.25 -6.53 2.56
C ASN A 481 4.80 -6.02 3.96
N GLY A 482 5.60 -5.18 4.62
CA GLY A 482 5.36 -4.65 5.97
C GLY A 482 5.84 -5.52 7.13
N MET A 483 6.58 -6.62 6.89
CA MET A 483 7.16 -7.42 7.97
C MET A 483 8.40 -6.75 8.58
N PRO A 484 8.56 -6.73 9.92
CA PRO A 484 9.70 -6.09 10.57
C PRO A 484 10.99 -6.91 10.43
N PHE A 485 12.13 -6.23 10.49
CA PHE A 485 13.45 -6.86 10.61
C PHE A 485 14.31 -6.23 11.72
N LEU A 486 15.29 -6.99 12.21
CA LEU A 486 16.18 -6.59 13.29
C LEU A 486 17.12 -5.45 12.87
N ASP A 487 17.39 -4.50 13.75
CA ASP A 487 18.44 -3.49 13.53
C ASP A 487 19.83 -4.15 13.41
N VAL A 488 20.35 -4.24 12.18
CA VAL A 488 21.67 -4.80 11.86
C VAL A 488 22.83 -3.98 12.44
N ALA A 489 22.65 -2.68 12.72
CA ALA A 489 23.69 -1.89 13.36
C ALA A 489 23.99 -2.41 14.78
N VAL A 490 23.00 -2.98 15.48
CA VAL A 490 23.19 -3.57 16.81
C VAL A 490 23.95 -4.90 16.75
N LYS A 491 23.85 -5.65 15.64
CA LYS A 491 24.60 -6.91 15.43
C LYS A 491 26.13 -6.71 15.49
N ALA A 492 26.62 -5.53 15.09
CA ALA A 492 28.05 -5.19 15.11
C ALA A 492 28.58 -4.70 16.47
N THR A 493 27.74 -4.60 17.50
CA THR A 493 28.15 -4.12 18.84
C THR A 493 28.78 -5.23 19.69
N PRO A 494 29.49 -4.90 20.79
CA PRO A 494 29.93 -5.88 21.78
C PRO A 494 28.79 -6.58 22.55
N THR A 495 27.56 -6.06 22.46
CA THR A 495 26.38 -6.52 23.21
C THR A 495 25.19 -6.77 22.27
N PRO A 496 25.32 -7.65 21.25
CA PRO A 496 24.34 -7.79 20.17
C PRO A 496 22.94 -8.22 20.65
N TRP A 497 22.84 -8.93 21.78
CA TRP A 497 21.56 -9.28 22.42
C TRP A 497 20.73 -8.07 22.86
N THR A 498 21.33 -6.87 22.97
CA THR A 498 20.58 -5.63 23.22
C THR A 498 19.74 -5.19 22.01
N GLY A 499 19.88 -5.86 20.86
CA GLY A 499 18.96 -5.78 19.73
C GLY A 499 17.76 -6.73 19.82
N GLY A 500 17.73 -7.62 20.81
CA GLY A 500 16.83 -8.78 20.88
C GLY A 500 17.52 -10.08 20.50
N LEU A 501 16.86 -11.23 20.69
CA LEU A 501 17.43 -12.54 20.37
C LEU A 501 16.92 -13.07 19.01
N GLN A 502 15.65 -12.83 18.69
CA GLN A 502 15.04 -13.12 17.39
C GLN A 502 13.91 -12.12 17.08
N VAL A 503 13.55 -11.97 15.80
CA VAL A 503 12.27 -11.36 15.39
C VAL A 503 11.33 -12.50 14.95
N PRO A 504 10.31 -12.88 15.74
CA PRO A 504 9.25 -13.78 15.27
C PRO A 504 8.46 -13.09 14.15
N LEU A 505 8.33 -13.74 12.99
CA LEU A 505 7.67 -13.15 11.82
C LEU A 505 6.26 -13.69 11.62
N MET A 506 6.13 -15.01 11.45
CA MET A 506 4.85 -15.65 11.12
C MET A 506 4.90 -17.17 11.27
N HIS A 507 3.75 -17.82 11.13
CA HIS A 507 3.66 -19.26 10.90
C HIS A 507 3.23 -19.52 9.45
N LEU A 508 3.99 -20.34 8.75
CA LEU A 508 3.76 -20.74 7.36
C LEU A 508 3.18 -22.17 7.26
N ASP A 509 2.43 -22.45 6.21
CA ASP A 509 2.12 -23.79 5.71
C ASP A 509 3.30 -24.24 4.84
N VAL A 510 4.14 -25.13 5.38
CA VAL A 510 5.33 -25.63 4.68
C VAL A 510 5.07 -26.96 3.96
N SER A 511 3.81 -27.42 3.86
CA SER A 511 3.48 -28.78 3.42
C SER A 511 4.02 -29.11 2.03
N GLU A 512 3.86 -28.22 1.05
CA GLU A 512 4.35 -28.42 -0.32
C GLU A 512 5.88 -28.45 -0.41
N ALA A 513 6.57 -27.58 0.34
CA ALA A 513 8.03 -27.56 0.41
C ALA A 513 8.59 -28.80 1.12
N LYS A 514 7.89 -29.27 2.16
CA LYS A 514 8.20 -30.51 2.89
C LYS A 514 8.01 -31.74 2.00
N GLU A 515 6.85 -31.85 1.33
CA GLU A 515 6.54 -32.95 0.41
C GLU A 515 7.58 -33.02 -0.73
N PHE A 516 7.83 -31.89 -1.39
CA PHE A 516 8.84 -31.78 -2.43
C PHE A 516 10.22 -32.23 -1.93
N LEU A 517 10.65 -31.73 -0.76
CA LEU A 517 11.93 -32.11 -0.16
C LEU A 517 12.02 -33.61 0.15
N THR A 518 10.95 -34.22 0.68
CA THR A 518 10.89 -35.67 0.97
C THR A 518 10.82 -36.54 -0.30
N SER A 519 10.38 -35.97 -1.43
CA SER A 519 10.36 -36.65 -2.73
C SER A 519 11.74 -36.72 -3.40
N MET A 520 12.71 -35.93 -2.93
CA MET A 520 14.06 -35.89 -3.50
C MET A 520 14.86 -37.15 -3.10
N PRO A 521 15.73 -37.66 -4.00
CA PRO A 521 16.61 -38.78 -3.67
C PRO A 521 17.54 -38.42 -2.50
N PRO A 522 17.75 -39.29 -1.48
CA PRO A 522 18.59 -39.00 -0.32
C PRO A 522 20.01 -38.54 -0.67
N GLU A 523 20.51 -38.97 -1.82
CA GLU A 523 21.79 -38.57 -2.40
C GLU A 523 21.91 -37.05 -2.59
N VAL A 524 20.81 -36.29 -2.70
CA VAL A 524 20.80 -34.83 -2.86
C VAL A 524 21.61 -34.09 -1.79
N TRP A 525 21.70 -34.66 -0.58
CA TRP A 525 22.46 -34.09 0.53
C TRP A 525 23.97 -34.37 0.45
N THR A 526 24.43 -35.20 -0.49
CA THR A 526 25.84 -35.55 -0.67
C THR A 526 26.57 -34.53 -1.54
N HIS A 527 27.87 -34.37 -1.29
CA HIS A 527 28.74 -33.52 -2.10
C HIS A 527 28.87 -34.04 -3.54
N GLU A 528 28.86 -35.37 -3.74
CA GLU A 528 28.93 -36.01 -5.06
C GLU A 528 27.72 -35.66 -5.93
N TYR A 529 26.50 -35.85 -5.40
CA TYR A 529 25.29 -35.47 -6.14
C TYR A 529 25.27 -33.96 -6.47
N GLN A 530 25.67 -33.10 -5.53
CA GLN A 530 25.72 -31.65 -5.76
C GLN A 530 26.80 -31.26 -6.76
N ALA A 531 27.95 -31.94 -6.80
CA ALA A 531 28.95 -31.74 -7.85
C ALA A 531 28.45 -32.17 -9.24
N THR A 532 27.62 -33.21 -9.34
CA THR A 532 27.09 -33.71 -10.62
C THR A 532 25.86 -32.95 -11.12
N HIS A 533 24.98 -32.49 -10.22
CA HIS A 533 23.67 -31.91 -10.56
C HIS A 533 23.54 -30.42 -10.20
N SER A 534 24.61 -29.81 -9.69
CA SER A 534 24.70 -28.42 -9.23
C SER A 534 26.15 -27.93 -9.36
N ALA A 535 26.45 -26.80 -8.73
CA ALA A 535 27.83 -26.44 -8.38
C ALA A 535 28.19 -26.99 -6.99
N ALA A 536 29.48 -27.27 -6.76
CA ALA A 536 30.00 -27.79 -5.49
C ALA A 536 30.78 -26.71 -4.72
N MET A 537 30.61 -26.64 -3.40
CA MET A 537 31.33 -25.69 -2.54
C MET A 537 32.38 -26.40 -1.68
N GLY A 538 33.65 -26.30 -2.09
CA GLY A 538 34.79 -26.81 -1.34
C GLY A 538 35.33 -25.82 -0.28
N GLY A 539 36.34 -26.26 0.46
CA GLY A 539 37.08 -25.44 1.43
C GLY A 539 36.44 -25.31 2.81
N ARG A 540 35.32 -26.01 3.07
CA ARG A 540 34.56 -25.88 4.33
C ARG A 540 34.55 -27.13 5.20
N ASP A 541 34.99 -28.28 4.71
CA ASP A 541 34.80 -29.58 5.36
C ASP A 541 35.43 -29.65 6.76
N THR A 542 36.66 -29.15 6.91
CA THR A 542 37.35 -29.08 8.22
C THR A 542 36.55 -28.29 9.25
N ASN A 543 35.95 -27.16 8.84
CA ASN A 543 35.16 -26.31 9.73
C ASN A 543 33.77 -26.91 10.02
N MET A 544 33.13 -27.51 9.01
CA MET A 544 31.86 -28.21 9.18
C MET A 544 32.01 -29.41 10.12
N ASN A 545 33.03 -30.24 9.93
CA ASN A 545 33.27 -31.41 10.79
C ASN A 545 33.65 -31.02 12.22
N ALA A 546 34.36 -29.91 12.42
CA ALA A 546 34.78 -29.45 13.76
C ALA A 546 33.66 -28.80 14.59
N PHE A 547 32.75 -28.06 13.95
CA PHE A 547 31.73 -27.26 14.66
C PHE A 547 30.29 -27.73 14.45
N LYS A 548 30.02 -28.45 13.35
CA LYS A 548 28.68 -28.88 12.90
C LYS A 548 28.69 -30.36 12.44
N PRO A 549 29.24 -31.32 13.24
CA PRO A 549 29.20 -32.74 12.91
C PRO A 549 27.78 -33.24 12.64
N GLY A 550 27.63 -34.14 11.66
CA GLY A 550 26.34 -34.71 11.26
C GLY A 550 25.46 -33.79 10.40
N VAL A 551 25.83 -32.52 10.22
CA VAL A 551 25.06 -31.54 9.45
C VAL A 551 25.40 -31.62 7.97
N GLN A 552 24.39 -31.76 7.12
CA GLN A 552 24.48 -31.65 5.66
C GLN A 552 23.71 -30.41 5.19
N GLY A 553 23.91 -30.01 3.93
CA GLY A 553 23.15 -28.91 3.37
C GLY A 553 23.18 -28.87 1.85
N ILE A 554 22.21 -28.16 1.28
CA ILE A 554 22.11 -27.87 -0.15
C ILE A 554 22.24 -26.36 -0.29
N THR A 555 23.22 -25.89 -1.06
CA THR A 555 23.35 -24.46 -1.38
C THR A 555 22.55 -24.16 -2.65
N LEU A 556 21.72 -23.11 -2.60
CA LEU A 556 20.88 -22.69 -3.71
C LEU A 556 21.27 -21.29 -4.22
N LEU A 557 21.49 -20.34 -3.30
CA LEU A 557 22.06 -19.02 -3.58
C LEU A 557 23.22 -18.75 -2.61
N PHE A 558 24.29 -18.09 -3.06
CA PHE A 558 25.39 -17.66 -2.19
C PHE A 558 26.18 -16.47 -2.75
N SER A 559 26.39 -15.43 -1.96
CA SER A 559 27.15 -14.24 -2.37
C SER A 559 28.62 -14.51 -2.66
N ALA A 560 29.13 -13.93 -3.74
CA ALA A 560 30.54 -13.58 -3.82
C ALA A 560 30.92 -12.68 -2.63
N GLY A 561 32.21 -12.60 -2.30
CA GLY A 561 32.68 -11.66 -1.29
C GLY A 561 32.13 -11.89 0.12
N SER A 562 32.27 -10.87 0.96
CA SER A 562 31.81 -10.83 2.35
C SER A 562 30.32 -10.43 2.48
N GLY A 563 29.46 -10.82 1.53
CA GLY A 563 28.07 -10.34 1.42
C GLY A 563 27.89 -9.11 0.50
N GLU A 564 28.97 -8.73 -0.20
CA GLU A 564 29.04 -7.66 -1.18
C GLU A 564 29.35 -8.22 -2.58
N GLY A 565 28.78 -7.62 -3.62
CA GLY A 565 28.93 -8.07 -5.01
C GLY A 565 27.80 -9.00 -5.47
N PRO A 566 28.04 -9.80 -6.53
CA PRO A 566 27.02 -10.66 -7.12
C PRO A 566 26.69 -11.89 -6.25
N VAL A 567 25.53 -12.48 -6.49
CA VAL A 567 25.06 -13.72 -5.86
C VAL A 567 25.12 -14.85 -6.87
N PHE A 568 25.88 -15.90 -6.54
CA PHE A 568 25.92 -17.10 -7.35
C PHE A 568 24.64 -17.93 -7.13
N GLU A 569 23.94 -18.22 -8.22
CA GLU A 569 22.77 -19.08 -8.24
C GLU A 569 23.17 -20.48 -8.70
N PHE A 570 22.99 -21.46 -7.81
CA PHE A 570 23.37 -22.85 -8.03
C PHE A 570 22.25 -23.55 -8.82
N PRO A 571 22.55 -24.43 -9.80
CA PRO A 571 21.53 -25.08 -10.64
C PRO A 571 20.36 -25.73 -9.91
N LEU A 572 20.57 -26.25 -8.70
CA LEU A 572 19.48 -26.81 -7.88
C LEU A 572 18.43 -25.78 -7.46
N TYR A 573 18.74 -24.47 -7.40
CA TYR A 573 17.78 -23.41 -7.09
C TYR A 573 16.53 -23.51 -7.97
N LYS A 574 16.70 -23.72 -9.28
CA LYS A 574 15.60 -23.86 -10.24
C LYS A 574 14.63 -25.01 -9.92
N LYS A 575 15.09 -26.07 -9.24
CA LYS A 575 14.21 -27.18 -8.80
C LYS A 575 13.41 -26.80 -7.55
N PHE A 576 14.00 -26.03 -6.64
CA PHE A 576 13.38 -25.63 -5.37
C PHE A 576 12.55 -24.35 -5.46
N ALA A 577 12.81 -23.46 -6.43
CA ALA A 577 12.21 -22.13 -6.55
C ALA A 577 10.68 -22.16 -6.42
N ALA A 578 10.00 -23.04 -7.17
CA ALA A 578 8.53 -23.13 -7.20
C ALA A 578 7.87 -23.41 -5.83
N VAL A 579 8.57 -24.05 -4.88
CA VAL A 579 8.06 -24.35 -3.53
C VAL A 579 8.67 -23.49 -2.42
N LEU A 580 9.79 -22.79 -2.70
CA LEU A 580 10.47 -21.96 -1.71
C LEU A 580 10.24 -20.45 -1.92
N GLU A 581 10.22 -19.97 -3.16
CA GLU A 581 9.99 -18.55 -3.45
C GLU A 581 8.66 -18.04 -2.86
N PRO A 582 7.53 -18.76 -2.95
CA PRO A 582 6.27 -18.29 -2.37
C PRO A 582 6.30 -18.18 -0.84
N LEU A 583 7.06 -19.04 -0.16
CA LEU A 583 7.27 -18.97 1.30
C LEU A 583 8.11 -17.74 1.69
N ILE A 584 9.13 -17.41 0.88
CA ILE A 584 10.01 -16.28 1.14
C ILE A 584 9.29 -14.97 0.78
N GLU A 585 8.54 -14.93 -0.32
CA GLU A 585 7.74 -13.79 -0.73
C GLU A 585 6.65 -13.45 0.30
N GLU A 586 6.00 -14.43 0.93
CA GLU A 586 5.08 -14.17 2.03
C GLU A 586 5.77 -13.48 3.22
N MET A 587 7.08 -13.76 3.45
CA MET A 587 7.87 -13.14 4.52
C MET A 587 8.45 -11.76 4.21
N ILE A 588 8.90 -11.50 2.97
CA ILE A 588 9.61 -10.24 2.63
C ILE A 588 8.99 -9.44 1.48
N GLY A 589 8.08 -10.01 0.70
CA GLY A 589 7.50 -9.39 -0.49
C GLY A 589 8.36 -9.52 -1.76
N ALA A 590 7.71 -9.53 -2.92
CA ALA A 590 8.37 -9.73 -4.21
C ALA A 590 9.51 -8.75 -4.52
N PRO A 591 9.43 -7.44 -4.20
CA PRO A 591 10.54 -6.50 -4.42
C PRO A 591 11.86 -6.91 -3.75
N ASP A 592 11.80 -7.50 -2.55
CA ASP A 592 12.99 -7.82 -1.75
C ASP A 592 13.59 -9.19 -2.06
N MET A 593 12.98 -9.98 -2.95
CA MET A 593 13.52 -11.26 -3.44
C MET A 593 14.86 -11.11 -4.19
N ALA A 594 15.15 -9.90 -4.69
CA ALA A 594 16.44 -9.53 -5.27
C ALA A 594 17.53 -9.23 -4.24
N ASN A 595 17.18 -9.09 -2.96
CA ASN A 595 18.11 -8.80 -1.86
C ASN A 595 18.64 -10.06 -1.17
N ILE A 596 18.15 -11.24 -1.55
CA ILE A 596 18.59 -12.53 -1.01
C ILE A 596 20.05 -12.77 -1.43
N ILE A 597 20.96 -12.74 -0.46
CA ILE A 597 22.40 -12.98 -0.67
C ILE A 597 22.83 -14.41 -0.38
N ARG A 598 22.00 -15.19 0.32
CA ARG A 598 22.19 -16.62 0.51
C ARG A 598 20.87 -17.34 0.72
N LEU A 599 20.77 -18.53 0.14
CA LEU A 599 19.65 -19.44 0.34
C LEU A 599 20.19 -20.86 0.40
N GLN A 600 19.90 -21.57 1.49
CA GLN A 600 20.36 -22.94 1.68
C GLN A 600 19.40 -23.75 2.55
N LEU A 601 19.36 -25.06 2.31
CA LEU A 601 18.70 -26.03 3.19
C LEU A 601 19.74 -26.63 4.13
N ALA A 602 19.41 -26.74 5.42
CA ALA A 602 20.32 -27.26 6.46
C ALA A 602 19.71 -28.47 7.17
N LEU A 603 20.18 -29.67 6.78
CA LEU A 603 19.80 -30.97 7.33
C LEU A 603 20.61 -31.30 8.59
N MET A 604 19.93 -31.71 9.65
CA MET A 604 20.50 -32.32 10.85
C MET A 604 19.95 -33.73 11.00
N LYS A 605 20.81 -34.74 10.83
CA LYS A 605 20.51 -36.16 11.08
C LYS A 605 20.11 -36.42 12.54
N PRO A 606 19.20 -37.36 12.79
CA PRO A 606 18.78 -37.74 14.14
C PRO A 606 19.95 -38.24 15.00
N LYS A 607 19.88 -37.96 16.30
CA LYS A 607 20.79 -38.41 17.38
C LYS A 607 22.28 -38.02 17.30
N VAL A 608 22.80 -37.70 16.11
CA VAL A 608 24.24 -37.48 15.87
C VAL A 608 24.61 -36.03 15.58
N SER A 609 23.62 -35.17 15.27
CA SER A 609 23.89 -33.81 14.80
C SER A 609 23.86 -32.79 15.94
N ASP A 610 25.01 -32.18 16.19
CA ASP A 610 25.21 -31.11 17.16
C ASP A 610 25.93 -29.93 16.49
N ILE A 611 25.27 -28.78 16.47
CA ILE A 611 25.86 -27.50 16.12
C ILE A 611 26.27 -26.86 17.44
N ARG A 612 27.57 -26.96 17.74
CA ARG A 612 28.17 -26.47 18.99
C ARG A 612 27.91 -24.98 19.19
N ILE A 613 28.01 -24.52 20.44
CA ILE A 613 27.82 -23.10 20.76
C ILE A 613 28.84 -22.24 19.99
N HIS A 614 28.31 -21.32 19.18
CA HIS A 614 29.11 -20.44 18.33
C HIS A 614 28.38 -19.13 18.06
N VAL A 615 29.10 -18.18 17.47
CA VAL A 615 28.56 -16.97 16.86
C VAL A 615 28.85 -17.05 15.36
N ASP A 616 27.92 -16.66 14.50
CA ASP A 616 28.16 -16.70 13.06
C ASP A 616 29.12 -15.58 12.63
N THR A 617 30.19 -15.97 11.93
CA THR A 617 31.24 -15.09 11.41
C THR A 617 31.19 -14.98 9.88
N GLY A 618 32.00 -14.07 9.32
CA GLY A 618 31.92 -13.62 7.92
C GLY A 618 31.05 -12.36 7.76
N GLY A 619 31.28 -11.60 6.69
CA GLY A 619 30.58 -10.32 6.47
C GLY A 619 29.08 -10.48 6.21
N TYR A 620 28.66 -11.49 5.43
CA TYR A 620 27.24 -11.78 5.21
C TYR A 620 26.51 -12.00 6.56
N ALA A 621 27.17 -12.63 7.53
CA ALA A 621 26.60 -12.87 8.86
C ALA A 621 26.57 -11.60 9.73
N THR A 622 27.29 -10.54 9.36
CA THR A 622 27.33 -9.27 10.09
C THR A 622 26.33 -8.27 9.52
N TYR A 623 26.18 -8.22 8.19
CA TYR A 623 25.44 -7.17 7.48
C TYR A 623 24.10 -7.62 6.88
N ALA A 624 23.68 -8.87 7.11
CA ALA A 624 22.42 -9.41 6.59
C ALA A 624 21.45 -9.83 7.69
N HIS A 625 20.19 -9.98 7.29
CA HIS A 625 19.11 -10.55 8.07
C HIS A 625 19.07 -12.06 7.85
N ARG A 626 19.18 -12.85 8.92
CA ARG A 626 19.22 -14.32 8.86
C ARG A 626 17.85 -14.89 9.20
N LEU A 627 17.05 -15.21 8.20
CA LEU A 627 15.77 -15.88 8.39
C LEU A 627 15.94 -17.39 8.47
N HIS A 628 15.13 -18.02 9.31
CA HIS A 628 14.97 -19.47 9.39
C HIS A 628 13.50 -19.86 9.18
N ILE A 629 13.27 -20.87 8.35
CA ILE A 629 11.96 -21.54 8.23
C ILE A 629 12.16 -23.03 8.51
N PRO A 630 11.61 -23.58 9.60
CA PRO A 630 11.57 -25.02 9.84
C PRO A 630 10.66 -25.69 8.80
N LEU A 631 11.21 -26.48 7.88
CA LEU A 631 10.44 -27.23 6.89
C LEU A 631 10.12 -28.64 7.38
N MET A 632 11.07 -29.24 8.11
CA MET A 632 10.93 -30.54 8.78
C MET A 632 11.57 -30.43 10.16
N THR A 633 10.88 -30.88 11.20
CA THR A 633 11.37 -30.77 12.59
C THR A 633 10.73 -31.83 13.48
N ASN A 634 11.23 -31.99 14.70
CA ASN A 634 10.65 -32.89 15.69
C ASN A 634 10.86 -32.34 17.13
N PRO A 635 10.13 -32.85 18.15
CA PRO A 635 10.26 -32.37 19.54
C PRO A 635 11.65 -32.55 20.18
N GLY A 636 12.54 -33.36 19.59
CA GLY A 636 13.93 -33.53 20.01
C GLY A 636 14.89 -32.45 19.50
N VAL A 637 14.40 -31.48 18.70
CA VAL A 637 15.20 -30.35 18.20
C VAL A 637 15.26 -29.24 19.24
N ASN A 638 16.44 -28.99 19.80
CA ASN A 638 16.70 -27.85 20.67
C ASN A 638 17.48 -26.78 19.89
N PHE A 639 16.98 -25.56 19.83
CA PHE A 639 17.67 -24.39 19.27
C PHE A 639 17.74 -23.32 20.36
N ASP A 640 18.94 -23.12 20.92
CA ASP A 640 19.15 -22.25 22.07
C ASP A 640 19.94 -20.99 21.67
N LEU A 641 19.43 -19.83 22.05
CA LEU A 641 20.12 -18.53 22.01
C LEU A 641 20.59 -18.17 23.43
N CYS A 642 21.90 -18.19 23.64
CA CYS A 642 22.55 -18.03 24.93
C CYS A 642 23.28 -16.67 25.00
N PRO A 643 22.59 -15.54 25.28
CA PRO A 643 23.25 -14.25 25.47
C PRO A 643 24.35 -14.35 26.54
N PHE A 644 25.38 -13.51 26.44
CA PHE A 644 26.47 -13.56 27.43
C PHE A 644 25.98 -13.15 28.81
N LYS A 645 26.71 -13.66 29.82
CA LYS A 645 26.44 -13.45 31.23
C LYS A 645 26.55 -11.96 31.57
N ASP A 646 25.40 -11.35 31.84
CA ASP A 646 25.29 -10.08 32.56
C ASP A 646 26.04 -10.20 33.89
N GLU A 647 26.86 -9.21 34.26
CA GLU A 647 27.65 -9.23 35.49
C GLU A 647 26.76 -9.37 36.75
N ALA A 648 25.50 -8.93 36.67
CA ALA A 648 24.50 -9.09 37.72
C ALA A 648 23.85 -10.49 37.76
N LYS A 649 23.92 -11.30 36.70
CA LYS A 649 23.25 -12.61 36.60
C LYS A 649 24.24 -13.75 36.82
N THR A 650 24.02 -14.58 37.84
CA THR A 650 24.96 -15.67 38.20
C THR A 650 24.97 -16.85 37.23
N GLN A 651 23.90 -17.06 36.47
CA GLN A 651 23.73 -18.15 35.49
C GLN A 651 23.48 -17.59 34.08
N GLN A 652 24.01 -18.28 33.06
CA GLN A 652 23.69 -17.99 31.66
C GLN A 652 22.36 -18.67 31.31
N VAL A 653 21.32 -17.87 31.09
CA VAL A 653 19.99 -18.37 30.68
C VAL A 653 19.88 -18.29 29.17
N CYS A 654 19.67 -19.44 28.52
CA CYS A 654 19.43 -19.49 27.08
C CYS A 654 17.93 -19.42 26.79
N TYR A 655 17.56 -18.62 25.79
CA TYR A 655 16.22 -18.61 25.20
C TYR A 655 16.07 -19.81 24.26
N LYS A 656 14.98 -20.57 24.42
CA LYS A 656 14.61 -21.64 23.49
C LYS A 656 13.79 -21.06 22.34
N VAL A 657 14.37 -21.05 21.15
CA VAL A 657 13.67 -20.65 19.92
C VAL A 657 12.59 -21.68 19.62
N PRO A 658 11.33 -21.28 19.32
CA PRO A 658 10.32 -22.22 18.84
C PRO A 658 10.77 -22.84 17.51
N THR A 659 10.79 -24.18 17.44
CA THR A 659 11.30 -24.94 16.29
C THR A 659 10.22 -25.72 15.52
N GLY A 660 8.94 -25.41 15.75
CA GLY A 660 7.81 -26.06 15.08
C GLY A 660 7.74 -25.76 13.57
N GLU A 661 7.19 -26.69 12.79
CA GLU A 661 7.13 -26.58 11.33
C GLU A 661 6.42 -25.29 10.89
N GLY A 662 7.04 -24.55 9.97
CA GLY A 662 6.53 -23.28 9.47
C GLY A 662 6.72 -22.06 10.39
N PHE A 663 7.18 -22.20 11.64
CA PHE A 663 7.46 -21.02 12.48
C PHE A 663 8.68 -20.25 11.97
N ALA A 664 8.43 -19.14 11.27
CA ALA A 664 9.45 -18.33 10.62
C ALA A 664 9.91 -17.17 11.50
N PHE A 665 11.23 -16.96 11.58
CA PHE A 665 11.84 -15.94 12.42
C PHE A 665 13.17 -15.43 11.84
N GLU A 666 13.50 -14.16 12.11
CA GLU A 666 14.89 -13.67 11.99
C GLU A 666 15.68 -14.04 13.25
N LEU A 667 16.83 -14.68 13.07
CA LEU A 667 17.79 -14.97 14.13
C LEU A 667 18.76 -13.80 14.33
N ASN A 668 18.94 -13.33 15.58
CA ASN A 668 20.13 -12.53 15.91
C ASN A 668 21.35 -13.46 16.01
N ASN A 669 21.90 -13.80 14.86
CA ASN A 669 23.00 -14.75 14.69
C ASN A 669 24.35 -14.27 15.27
N LYS A 670 24.40 -13.05 15.83
CA LYS A 670 25.52 -12.52 16.62
C LYS A 670 25.42 -12.82 18.12
N VAL A 671 24.27 -13.32 18.59
CA VAL A 671 24.13 -13.93 19.91
C VAL A 671 24.73 -15.35 19.87
N PRO A 672 25.49 -15.79 20.90
CA PRO A 672 25.98 -17.17 20.95
C PRO A 672 24.82 -18.17 20.94
N HIS A 673 24.86 -19.13 20.02
CA HIS A 673 23.76 -20.07 19.82
C HIS A 673 24.25 -21.48 19.48
N ARG A 674 23.40 -22.47 19.76
CA ARG A 674 23.63 -23.90 19.46
C ARG A 674 22.35 -24.55 18.96
N VAL A 675 22.49 -25.66 18.24
CA VAL A 675 21.35 -26.48 17.79
C VAL A 675 21.70 -27.95 17.96
N ALA A 676 20.83 -28.74 18.57
CA ALA A 676 20.98 -30.20 18.68
C ALA A 676 19.72 -30.89 18.18
N ASN A 677 19.88 -31.97 17.39
CA ASN A 677 18.77 -32.87 17.04
C ASN A 677 18.94 -34.19 17.81
N THR A 678 18.28 -34.31 18.96
CA THR A 678 18.29 -35.53 19.79
C THR A 678 17.12 -36.46 19.49
N GLY A 679 16.26 -36.13 18.52
CA GLY A 679 15.14 -36.95 18.11
C GLY A 679 15.51 -38.11 17.19
N ASP A 680 14.53 -38.93 16.86
CA ASP A 680 14.62 -40.05 15.92
C ASP A 680 14.48 -39.65 14.44
N GLU A 681 13.97 -38.45 14.18
CA GLU A 681 13.69 -37.93 12.83
C GLU A 681 14.70 -36.86 12.40
N GLU A 682 14.80 -36.65 11.09
CA GLU A 682 15.59 -35.57 10.51
C GLU A 682 14.99 -34.19 10.82
N ARG A 683 15.84 -33.16 10.83
CA ARG A 683 15.43 -31.76 10.91
C ARG A 683 16.01 -31.01 9.72
N VAL A 684 15.17 -30.29 8.98
CA VAL A 684 15.58 -29.38 7.91
C VAL A 684 14.97 -28.01 8.13
N HIS A 685 15.83 -26.99 8.19
CA HIS A 685 15.39 -25.60 8.04
C HIS A 685 15.90 -25.05 6.71
N LEU A 686 15.07 -24.26 6.05
CA LEU A 686 15.54 -23.25 5.12
C LEU A 686 16.24 -22.14 5.90
N VAL A 687 17.38 -21.67 5.39
CA VAL A 687 18.11 -20.51 5.92
C VAL A 687 18.28 -19.51 4.78
N VAL A 688 17.83 -18.28 5.00
CA VAL A 688 17.91 -17.17 4.06
C VAL A 688 18.77 -16.08 4.70
N ASP A 689 19.82 -15.61 4.03
CA ASP A 689 20.47 -14.34 4.41
C ASP A 689 20.08 -13.27 3.38
N ILE A 690 19.63 -12.11 3.86
CA ILE A 690 19.03 -11.04 3.05
C ILE A 690 19.75 -9.72 3.37
N ALA A 691 20.19 -8.98 2.35
CA ALA A 691 20.73 -7.63 2.51
C ALA A 691 19.61 -6.58 2.49
N GLU A 692 19.90 -5.33 2.87
CA GLU A 692 18.97 -4.21 2.70
C GLU A 692 18.94 -3.65 1.25
N VAL A 693 19.76 -4.18 0.34
CA VAL A 693 19.88 -3.74 -1.05
C VAL A 693 19.97 -4.91 -2.04
N PRO A 694 19.45 -4.77 -3.26
CA PRO A 694 19.44 -5.85 -4.25
C PRO A 694 20.84 -6.20 -4.74
N ARG A 695 21.04 -7.47 -5.10
CA ARG A 695 22.28 -7.99 -5.69
C ARG A 695 22.02 -8.61 -7.07
N THR A 696 22.97 -8.43 -7.99
CA THR A 696 22.95 -9.10 -9.30
C THR A 696 23.15 -10.61 -9.11
N ARG A 697 22.35 -11.44 -9.78
CA ARG A 697 22.55 -12.90 -9.80
C ARG A 697 23.47 -13.33 -10.94
N ILE A 698 24.28 -14.36 -10.70
CA ILE A 698 25.09 -15.07 -11.70
C ILE A 698 24.75 -16.56 -11.59
N THR A 699 24.05 -17.12 -12.57
CA THR A 699 23.75 -18.57 -12.60
C THR A 699 25.03 -19.35 -12.94
N LEU A 700 25.32 -20.37 -12.13
CA LEU A 700 26.45 -21.28 -12.34
C LEU A 700 26.02 -22.47 -13.21
N GLU A 701 26.97 -23.07 -13.92
CA GLU A 701 26.75 -24.33 -14.62
C GLU A 701 26.93 -25.55 -13.69
N PRO A 702 26.23 -26.68 -13.92
CA PRO A 702 26.49 -27.94 -13.24
C PRO A 702 27.96 -28.38 -13.39
N GLY A 703 28.54 -28.94 -12.33
CA GLY A 703 29.97 -29.29 -12.29
C GLY A 703 30.90 -28.13 -11.90
N THR A 704 30.41 -26.89 -11.79
CA THR A 704 31.24 -25.77 -11.34
C THR A 704 31.76 -26.02 -9.92
N ILE A 705 33.08 -25.96 -9.74
CA ILE A 705 33.71 -26.03 -8.43
C ILE A 705 33.90 -24.61 -7.90
N CYS A 706 33.37 -24.37 -6.70
CA CYS A 706 33.55 -23.13 -5.96
C CYS A 706 34.45 -23.34 -4.74
N SER A 707 35.32 -22.36 -4.46
CA SER A 707 36.17 -22.32 -3.27
C SER A 707 35.67 -21.24 -2.31
N TYR A 708 35.46 -21.60 -1.04
CA TYR A 708 35.06 -20.67 0.01
C TYR A 708 36.24 -20.27 0.90
N ASP A 709 36.43 -18.96 1.07
CA ASP A 709 37.35 -18.34 2.04
C ASP A 709 36.52 -17.50 3.03
N VAL A 710 36.77 -17.65 4.33
CA VAL A 710 35.99 -16.96 5.39
C VAL A 710 36.12 -15.43 5.36
N ASN A 711 37.23 -14.90 4.84
CA ASN A 711 37.51 -13.48 4.74
C ASN A 711 37.16 -12.93 3.36
N LYS A 712 37.41 -13.71 2.30
CA LYS A 712 37.26 -13.26 0.91
C LYS A 712 35.93 -13.66 0.25
N GLY A 713 35.17 -14.61 0.81
CA GLY A 713 33.88 -15.05 0.28
C GLY A 713 33.95 -16.31 -0.58
N LEU A 714 32.92 -16.50 -1.41
CA LEU A 714 32.85 -17.59 -2.38
C LEU A 714 33.41 -17.17 -3.75
N PHE A 715 34.15 -18.06 -4.40
CA PHE A 715 34.67 -17.91 -5.77
C PHE A 715 34.28 -19.13 -6.59
N CYS A 716 33.84 -18.95 -7.83
CA CYS A 716 33.36 -20.03 -8.70
C CYS A 716 33.89 -19.86 -10.12
N GLY A 717 34.56 -20.89 -10.66
CA GLY A 717 35.07 -20.89 -12.04
C GLY A 717 35.99 -19.71 -12.36
N GLU A 718 35.78 -19.06 -13.50
CA GLU A 718 36.55 -17.88 -13.94
C GLU A 718 36.28 -16.63 -13.09
N HIS A 719 35.21 -16.61 -12.28
CA HIS A 719 34.84 -15.49 -11.40
C HIS A 719 35.69 -15.43 -10.11
N GLY A 720 37.01 -15.52 -10.28
CA GLY A 720 38.00 -15.31 -9.21
C GLY A 720 38.06 -13.86 -8.71
N PRO A 721 38.76 -13.60 -7.59
CA PRO A 721 38.74 -12.30 -6.90
C PRO A 721 39.18 -11.11 -7.78
N ASP A 722 40.06 -11.35 -8.75
CA ASP A 722 40.59 -10.30 -9.64
C ASP A 722 39.74 -10.08 -10.92
N SER A 723 38.72 -10.92 -11.15
CA SER A 723 37.87 -10.91 -12.35
C SER A 723 36.50 -10.25 -12.15
N ILE A 724 36.04 -10.17 -10.89
CA ILE A 724 34.80 -9.49 -10.52
C ILE A 724 35.12 -7.98 -10.49
N PRO A 725 34.50 -7.14 -11.34
CA PRO A 725 34.80 -5.72 -11.34
C PRO A 725 34.52 -5.12 -9.95
N ALA A 726 35.52 -4.47 -9.35
CA ALA A 726 35.43 -3.82 -8.03
C ALA A 726 34.39 -2.68 -7.96
N SER A 727 33.73 -2.39 -9.08
CA SER A 727 32.60 -1.46 -9.19
C SER A 727 31.63 -1.95 -10.26
N VAL A 728 30.68 -2.81 -9.88
CA VAL A 728 29.33 -2.65 -10.44
C VAL A 728 28.82 -1.32 -9.89
N PRO A 729 28.44 -0.33 -10.72
CA PRO A 729 27.96 0.94 -10.20
C PRO A 729 26.77 0.71 -9.28
N SER A 730 26.85 1.26 -8.07
CA SER A 730 25.66 1.38 -7.22
C SER A 730 24.57 2.07 -8.03
N ILE A 731 23.46 1.38 -8.26
CA ILE A 731 22.28 1.93 -8.94
C ILE A 731 21.66 3.07 -8.09
N ILE A 732 22.09 3.20 -6.83
CA ILE A 732 21.77 4.31 -5.92
C ILE A 732 22.83 5.41 -6.11
N PRO A 733 22.45 6.64 -6.55
CA PRO A 733 23.39 7.75 -6.67
C PRO A 733 23.93 8.18 -5.29
N PRO A 734 25.18 8.69 -5.19
CA PRO A 734 25.81 9.02 -3.91
C PRO A 734 25.00 9.95 -2.99
N ALA A 735 24.18 10.82 -3.58
CA ALA A 735 23.28 11.71 -2.86
C ALA A 735 22.21 10.98 -2.04
N ALA A 736 21.70 9.83 -2.50
CA ALA A 736 20.68 9.07 -1.78
C ALA A 736 21.29 8.29 -0.60
N ALA A 737 22.50 7.76 -0.74
CA ALA A 737 23.25 7.19 0.38
C ALA A 737 23.59 8.26 1.45
N ALA A 738 24.00 9.46 1.03
CA ALA A 738 24.22 10.59 1.93
C ALA A 738 22.92 11.06 2.62
N ALA A 739 21.78 11.07 1.91
CA ALA A 739 20.48 11.43 2.47
C ALA A 739 19.99 10.40 3.51
N ALA A 740 20.17 9.09 3.25
CA ALA A 740 19.85 8.04 4.22
C ALA A 740 20.71 8.16 5.49
N ALA A 741 22.02 8.39 5.35
CA ALA A 741 22.93 8.62 6.47
C ALA A 741 22.57 9.90 7.26
N ALA A 742 22.20 10.99 6.58
CA ALA A 742 21.75 12.22 7.23
C ALA A 742 20.41 12.04 7.97
N ALA A 743 19.46 11.29 7.40
CA ALA A 743 18.19 10.98 8.03
C ALA A 743 18.37 10.10 9.28
N ALA A 744 19.30 9.14 9.26
CA ALA A 744 19.67 8.35 10.43
C ALA A 744 20.31 9.22 11.53
N ALA A 745 21.29 10.06 11.17
CA ALA A 745 21.94 10.97 12.12
C ALA A 745 20.96 11.97 12.76
N ALA A 746 20.00 12.49 11.99
CA ALA A 746 18.96 13.38 12.49
C ALA A 746 18.08 12.68 13.55
N ARG A 747 17.66 11.43 13.30
CA ARG A 747 16.87 10.64 14.27
C ARG A 747 17.64 10.35 15.56
N SER A 748 18.94 10.07 15.48
CA SER A 748 19.78 9.89 16.68
C SER A 748 19.92 11.18 17.50
N SER A 749 19.92 12.36 16.86
CA SER A 749 20.05 13.65 17.56
C SER A 749 18.79 14.06 18.34
N ALA A 750 17.61 13.65 17.86
CA ALA A 750 16.33 13.97 18.51
C ALA A 750 16.11 13.22 19.83
N ALA A 751 16.84 12.13 20.08
CA ALA A 751 16.71 11.31 21.29
C ALA A 751 17.54 11.82 22.50
N GLN A 752 18.27 12.93 22.36
CA GLN A 752 19.12 13.49 23.42
C GLN A 752 18.81 14.97 23.71
N ALA A 753 17.66 15.23 24.31
CA ALA A 753 17.35 16.51 24.96
C ALA A 753 17.35 16.34 26.50
N PRO A 754 18.06 17.17 27.28
CA PRO A 754 18.21 16.97 28.71
C PRO A 754 17.01 17.49 29.51
N VAL A 755 16.52 16.69 30.45
CA VAL A 755 15.59 17.15 31.49
C VAL A 755 16.40 17.80 32.62
N SER A 756 16.20 19.10 32.87
CA SER A 756 16.89 19.85 33.92
C SER A 756 15.95 20.76 34.71
N GLY A 757 16.00 20.69 36.05
CA GLY A 757 15.55 21.79 36.92
C GLY A 757 14.96 21.40 38.27
N GLY A 758 15.64 21.78 39.37
CA GLY A 758 15.14 21.70 40.77
C GLY A 758 16.06 20.91 41.72
N GLN A 759 17.27 21.36 42.06
CA GLN A 759 17.56 22.31 43.16
C GLN A 759 16.78 21.99 44.47
N GLN A 760 17.41 21.84 45.65
CA GLN A 760 18.41 22.75 46.23
C GLN A 760 19.40 22.07 47.21
N ALA A 761 20.40 22.83 47.69
CA ALA A 761 21.61 22.35 48.37
C ALA A 761 21.49 22.08 49.89
N ARG A 762 22.41 21.26 50.43
CA ARG A 762 23.10 21.54 51.70
C ARG A 762 24.51 20.94 51.76
N GLN A 763 25.40 21.61 52.49
CA GLN A 763 26.82 21.30 52.62
C GLN A 763 27.09 20.26 53.73
N LEU A 764 28.14 19.45 53.58
CA LEU A 764 29.31 19.43 54.48
C LEU A 764 30.34 18.37 54.01
N ALA A 765 31.60 18.57 54.36
CA ALA A 765 32.74 17.70 54.01
C ALA A 765 33.38 17.09 55.30
N PRO A 766 34.59 16.52 55.29
CA PRO A 766 34.78 15.07 55.08
C PRO A 766 35.62 14.38 56.19
N ALA A 767 35.57 13.04 56.33
CA ALA A 767 36.63 12.28 57.01
C ALA A 767 36.62 10.74 56.78
N LEU A 768 37.80 10.22 56.37
CA LEU A 768 38.52 9.05 56.91
C LEU A 768 37.80 7.70 57.22
N ALA A 769 38.08 6.72 56.35
CA ALA A 769 38.94 5.53 56.60
C ALA A 769 38.70 4.53 57.76
N VAL A 770 39.24 3.31 57.56
CA VAL A 770 39.47 2.20 58.55
C VAL A 770 38.20 1.40 58.94
N SER A 771 38.18 0.07 59.16
CA SER A 771 38.98 -1.10 58.73
C SER A 771 38.40 -2.36 59.42
N ARG A 772 38.30 -3.52 58.74
CA ARG A 772 38.11 -4.87 59.35
C ARG A 772 36.82 -5.03 60.20
N ALA A 773 36.37 -6.21 60.66
CA ALA A 773 36.80 -7.60 60.45
C ALA A 773 35.58 -8.51 60.23
N ALA A 774 35.88 -9.69 59.68
CA ALA A 774 35.08 -10.90 59.64
C ALA A 774 34.46 -11.34 60.98
N ALA A 775 33.29 -11.99 60.91
CA ALA A 775 32.99 -13.25 61.61
C ALA A 775 31.68 -13.88 61.07
N ALA A 776 31.73 -15.19 60.82
CA ALA A 776 30.58 -16.09 60.72
C ALA A 776 30.76 -17.16 61.84
N PRO A 777 29.97 -18.26 61.93
CA PRO A 777 28.54 -18.47 61.70
C PRO A 777 27.85 -19.17 62.92
N ALA A 778 26.52 -19.30 62.91
CA ALA A 778 25.69 -20.41 63.46
C ALA A 778 24.21 -19.96 63.46
N ALA A 779 23.27 -20.58 62.75
CA ALA A 779 22.73 -21.93 62.92
C ALA A 779 21.90 -22.12 64.21
N ARG A 780 20.55 -22.11 64.10
CA ARG A 780 19.68 -23.18 64.61
C ARG A 780 18.21 -23.06 64.21
N ASP A 781 17.62 -24.25 64.21
CA ASP A 781 16.26 -24.67 63.89
C ASP A 781 15.16 -24.05 64.78
N GLY A 782 13.90 -24.13 64.35
CA GLY A 782 12.74 -23.89 65.22
C GLY A 782 11.43 -23.68 64.45
N ALA A 783 10.62 -24.72 64.33
CA ALA A 783 9.34 -24.69 63.61
C ALA A 783 8.12 -24.36 64.52
N ALA A 784 6.97 -24.22 63.86
CA ALA A 784 5.60 -24.34 64.36
C ALA A 784 4.89 -23.12 64.98
N GLY A 785 3.80 -22.71 64.33
CA GLY A 785 2.48 -22.84 64.96
C GLY A 785 1.71 -21.53 65.23
N PRO A 786 0.40 -21.43 64.89
CA PRO A 786 -0.31 -20.13 64.84
C PRO A 786 -1.46 -19.98 65.85
N GLN A 787 -1.99 -18.76 66.02
CA GLN A 787 -3.41 -18.54 66.37
C GLN A 787 -3.97 -17.13 66.07
N ARG A 788 -5.30 -17.07 65.87
CA ARG A 788 -6.24 -15.92 65.74
C ARG A 788 -6.65 -15.38 67.14
N PRO A 789 -7.45 -14.28 67.37
CA PRO A 789 -8.63 -13.73 66.64
C PRO A 789 -8.57 -12.17 66.43
N ALA A 790 -9.53 -11.38 65.91
CA ALA A 790 -11.01 -11.29 65.98
C ALA A 790 -11.54 -10.90 67.40
N ILE A 791 -12.58 -10.08 67.62
CA ILE A 791 -13.70 -9.45 66.85
C ILE A 791 -14.04 -8.05 67.48
N GLU A 792 -14.92 -7.20 66.89
CA GLU A 792 -16.12 -6.53 67.52
C GLU A 792 -16.57 -5.17 66.89
N GLN A 793 -17.82 -4.76 67.15
CA GLN A 793 -18.63 -3.73 66.46
C GLN A 793 -19.08 -2.60 67.43
N ASP A 794 -19.51 -1.42 66.92
CA ASP A 794 -20.92 -0.93 67.02
C ASP A 794 -21.16 0.57 66.67
N ASP A 795 -22.39 0.85 66.21
CA ASP A 795 -23.10 2.15 66.02
C ASP A 795 -23.86 2.48 67.37
N PRO A 796 -24.70 3.55 67.62
CA PRO A 796 -25.32 4.49 66.66
C PRO A 796 -25.59 5.98 67.04
N ARG A 797 -25.82 6.79 65.98
CA ARG A 797 -26.78 7.92 65.81
C ARG A 797 -26.94 9.04 66.88
N LEU A 798 -27.05 10.31 66.41
CA LEU A 798 -28.16 11.25 66.73
C LEU A 798 -28.14 12.55 65.87
N VAL A 799 -29.28 13.25 65.81
CA VAL A 799 -29.63 14.45 64.99
C VAL A 799 -30.63 15.27 65.84
N PRO A 800 -30.58 16.64 65.98
CA PRO A 800 -31.35 17.55 65.08
C PRO A 800 -30.99 19.08 64.98
N GLY A 801 -31.27 19.65 63.79
CA GLY A 801 -31.74 21.05 63.56
C GLY A 801 -30.80 22.26 63.80
N ALA A 802 -31.07 23.49 63.33
CA ALA A 802 -31.94 24.00 62.25
C ALA A 802 -31.68 25.53 61.98
N VAL A 803 -32.23 26.06 60.87
CA VAL A 803 -32.62 27.49 60.61
C VAL A 803 -31.62 28.51 59.95
N ARG A 804 -32.02 28.93 58.73
CA ARG A 804 -31.90 30.26 58.02
C ARG A 804 -30.65 30.76 57.26
N SER A 805 -30.93 30.98 55.96
CA SER A 805 -30.77 32.22 55.16
C SER A 805 -29.45 32.48 54.40
N GLY A 806 -29.58 33.16 53.24
CA GLY A 806 -28.46 33.67 52.44
C GLY A 806 -28.54 33.29 50.95
N ARG A 807 -29.13 34.15 50.12
CA ARG A 807 -29.27 33.97 48.66
C ARG A 807 -28.06 34.60 47.95
N ALA A 808 -27.28 33.84 47.19
CA ALA A 808 -26.27 34.38 46.27
C ALA A 808 -26.13 33.48 45.02
N ILE A 809 -25.76 34.09 43.89
CA ILE A 809 -25.81 33.50 42.55
C ILE A 809 -24.39 33.11 42.11
N GLY A 810 -24.23 31.90 41.57
CA GLY A 810 -22.94 31.45 41.01
C GLY A 810 -23.01 30.02 40.48
N ALA A 811 -23.32 29.84 39.20
CA ALA A 811 -23.31 28.54 38.55
C ALA A 811 -21.87 28.19 38.11
N ALA A 812 -21.15 27.41 38.91
CA ALA A 812 -19.91 26.75 38.53
C ALA A 812 -20.20 25.27 38.19
N ALA A 813 -19.66 24.78 37.08
CA ALA A 813 -19.83 23.39 36.67
C ALA A 813 -18.97 22.44 37.52
N PRO A 814 -19.50 21.29 37.98
CA PRO A 814 -18.72 20.33 38.76
C PRO A 814 -17.88 19.43 37.85
N THR A 815 -16.58 19.33 38.13
CA THR A 815 -15.70 18.29 37.59
C THR A 815 -16.04 16.94 38.22
N ALA A 816 -16.74 16.06 37.47
CA ALA A 816 -16.98 14.69 37.88
C ALA A 816 -15.75 13.78 37.65
N SER A 817 -15.60 12.74 38.47
CA SER A 817 -14.37 11.95 38.60
C SER A 817 -14.17 10.88 37.51
N LEU A 818 -12.98 10.89 36.88
CA LEU A 818 -12.56 9.89 35.88
C LEU A 818 -12.47 8.45 36.44
N GLY A 819 -12.17 8.29 37.74
CA GLY A 819 -11.91 6.97 38.35
C GLY A 819 -13.11 6.02 38.42
N ALA A 820 -14.34 6.52 38.46
CA ALA A 820 -15.52 5.66 38.58
C ALA A 820 -15.82 4.85 37.29
N ASN A 821 -15.59 5.46 36.12
CA ASN A 821 -15.80 4.80 34.83
C ASN A 821 -14.75 3.71 34.57
N GLU A 822 -13.52 3.87 35.05
CA GLU A 822 -12.46 2.90 34.79
C GLU A 822 -12.68 1.58 35.54
N ALA A 823 -13.12 1.63 36.80
CA ALA A 823 -13.50 0.45 37.57
C ALA A 823 -14.69 -0.29 36.92
N ALA A 824 -15.70 0.45 36.45
CA ALA A 824 -16.86 -0.13 35.75
C ALA A 824 -16.46 -0.80 34.42
N MET A 825 -15.53 -0.22 33.65
CA MET A 825 -15.02 -0.85 32.42
C MET A 825 -14.18 -2.11 32.71
N ARG A 826 -13.33 -2.10 33.75
CA ARG A 826 -12.56 -3.29 34.15
C ARG A 826 -13.47 -4.44 34.59
N ALA A 827 -14.50 -4.16 35.40
CA ALA A 827 -15.50 -5.16 35.81
C ALA A 827 -16.28 -5.73 34.60
N ARG A 828 -16.68 -4.88 33.66
CA ARG A 828 -17.37 -5.32 32.43
C ARG A 828 -16.48 -6.16 31.51
N ALA A 829 -15.18 -5.85 31.43
CA ALA A 829 -14.21 -6.64 30.67
C ALA A 829 -13.95 -8.02 31.31
N GLN A 830 -13.88 -8.10 32.65
CA GLN A 830 -13.78 -9.39 33.35
C GLN A 830 -15.02 -10.27 33.14
N LEU A 831 -16.23 -9.69 33.23
CA LEU A 831 -17.47 -10.41 32.98
C LEU A 831 -17.53 -10.98 31.54
N LEU A 832 -17.14 -10.18 30.55
CA LEU A 832 -17.10 -10.61 29.15
C LEU A 832 -16.09 -11.76 28.92
N ARG A 833 -14.93 -11.70 29.58
CA ARG A 833 -13.91 -12.75 29.53
C ARG A 833 -14.38 -14.06 30.17
N GLN A 834 -15.13 -13.97 31.26
CA GLN A 834 -15.73 -15.14 31.91
C GLN A 834 -16.80 -15.79 31.02
N GLN A 835 -17.70 -15.00 30.43
CA GLN A 835 -18.74 -15.51 29.52
C GLN A 835 -18.15 -16.19 28.27
N LEU A 836 -17.05 -15.66 27.72
CA LEU A 836 -16.33 -16.31 26.61
C LEU A 836 -15.70 -17.65 27.02
N LEU A 837 -15.13 -17.74 28.23
CA LEU A 837 -14.55 -18.99 28.74
C LEU A 837 -15.63 -20.06 28.98
N GLU A 838 -16.77 -19.67 29.56
CA GLU A 838 -17.93 -20.55 29.76
C GLU A 838 -18.50 -21.05 28.43
N ALA A 839 -18.60 -20.19 27.42
CA ALA A 839 -19.03 -20.57 26.07
C ALA A 839 -18.05 -21.53 25.37
N GLN A 840 -16.73 -21.35 25.55
CA GLN A 840 -15.72 -22.28 25.04
C GLN A 840 -15.81 -23.65 25.72
N LEU A 841 -15.92 -23.68 27.06
CA LEU A 841 -16.07 -24.92 27.83
C LEU A 841 -17.36 -25.68 27.47
N ALA A 842 -18.47 -24.97 27.27
CA ALA A 842 -19.72 -25.56 26.80
C ALA A 842 -19.59 -26.18 25.40
N ARG A 843 -18.77 -25.60 24.51
CA ARG A 843 -18.52 -26.11 23.16
C ARG A 843 -17.71 -27.41 23.18
N VAL A 844 -16.62 -27.44 23.96
CA VAL A 844 -15.80 -28.65 24.18
C VAL A 844 -16.61 -29.77 24.84
N ALA A 845 -17.47 -29.44 25.81
CA ALA A 845 -18.37 -30.41 26.45
C ALA A 845 -19.50 -30.92 25.51
N GLY A 846 -19.87 -30.14 24.49
CA GLY A 846 -20.80 -30.57 23.44
C GLY A 846 -20.14 -31.54 22.45
N GLU A 847 -18.92 -31.25 22.03
CA GLU A 847 -18.14 -32.09 21.09
C GLU A 847 -17.81 -33.46 21.71
N GLN A 848 -17.58 -33.56 23.02
CA GLN A 848 -17.39 -34.83 23.74
C GLN A 848 -18.68 -35.66 23.95
N ARG A 849 -19.86 -35.19 23.51
CA ARG A 849 -21.12 -35.96 23.59
C ARG A 849 -21.60 -36.52 22.24
N VAL A 850 -20.83 -36.31 21.17
CA VAL A 850 -21.14 -36.76 19.80
C VAL A 850 -20.03 -37.69 19.25
N GLY A 851 -19.12 -38.15 20.11
CA GLY A 851 -18.10 -39.17 19.82
C GLY A 851 -18.37 -40.47 20.55
#